data_AF-A0AAD8PE19-F1
#
_entry.id   AF-A0AAD8PE19-F1
#
_cell.length_a   1.000
_cell.length_b   1.000
_cell.length_c   1.000
_cell.angle_alpha   90.00
_cell.angle_beta   90.00
_cell.angle_gamma   90.00
#
_symmetry.space_group_name_H-M   'P 1'
#
loop_
_entity.id
_entity.type
_entity.pdbx_description
1 polymer ?
#
loop_
_entity_poly.entity_id
_entity_poly.type
_entity_poly.pdbx_seq_one_letter_code
_entity_poly.pdbx_strand_id
1 'polypeptide(L)'
;MKLLVLDASLESLIAVSAAELYSQDVFALLVSSENRNIEWSSKVEPEEAAANQHIKQTKITVELLEARDAPTVNLFREQLEANGKKLSDSQLEGAISSVLCAASNTTVRPLLLDLDSPECYDFPIFGCNALLKHYVDKLTIYGLNTVVPEKCRTGGCKFDWLSWSSRFRTCCKRFDADAVKSLLDVLEDYLTFYVKISDLPISIGSVVMAMSVTWYTRRIAFMQLNMDALASLKVHMSHVFSAAETNNNLAGLVKYRKLLDKEIDGREPHEQKTKLGQVLKELVGQKFYSTTALAYTNGNPHIGHTYEMVATDVTTRFFGVLGMKTTLMAGTDEHGLKVATTAEKSGMLPIELADYYSSKFRENNKSLQVYPDVFVRTTEEWHKKSLQKLWMKMYEHGDIYLGEYSGWYNVREEAFLTETEAAATDYKDPLSGKPYTLMKEPSYFFRMSRYHKAITDRIANDPDFVQPESARRELLSRLKQPLEDLSVSRCGFSWGIPVPHDPAHVMYVWCDAMTGYLTGAGFGYYEKQEDMKIWPPNMMVVGKDIAWFHAVVFATMLLSARVELPKVIYAHGFITASDGRKMSKSLGNVVHTKPLLDTFGADSLRYYMTRDSVFGADVRFDVEAMADMHNADLTDTIGNLVHRITTLCVKFCDGCIPAVADKAAPRPFDMVEVTTKTMNYLKKFALQDAIVTVMEAYRDTNKYLTDREPWAANAVETRKDTIRNVLEAVYFLTHLMQAVTPAATAMVFKKLGTPPRHHIGLLSEEYDNLTEGTAVSVGAVLFHKVGNPKKLL
;
A
#
# COMPACT_ATOMS: atom_id res chain seq x y z
N MET A 1 -34.31 1.02 -56.19
CA MET A 1 -35.17 0.06 -55.47
C MET A 1 -35.32 0.55 -54.04
N LYS A 2 -36.53 1.04 -53.72
CA LYS A 2 -37.21 1.14 -52.41
C LYS A 2 -36.41 1.73 -51.22
N LEU A 3 -36.65 2.99 -50.83
CA LEU A 3 -37.69 3.47 -49.86
C LEU A 3 -37.37 2.98 -48.43
N LEU A 4 -37.09 3.79 -47.41
CA LEU A 4 -37.81 4.96 -46.86
C LEU A 4 -36.82 5.94 -46.18
N VAL A 5 -36.77 7.22 -46.54
CA VAL A 5 -37.51 8.37 -45.96
C VAL A 5 -37.04 8.74 -44.54
N LEU A 6 -36.22 9.80 -44.50
CA LEU A 6 -36.17 10.81 -43.44
C LEU A 6 -37.59 11.28 -43.11
N ASP A 7 -38.09 11.02 -41.90
CA ASP A 7 -39.16 11.82 -41.31
C ASP A 7 -39.08 11.79 -39.77
N ALA A 8 -38.06 12.46 -39.24
CA ALA A 8 -38.02 12.96 -37.86
C ALA A 8 -37.41 14.37 -37.82
N SER A 9 -37.56 15.10 -38.93
CA SER A 9 -37.02 16.42 -39.21
C SER A 9 -38.12 17.47 -39.11
N LEU A 10 -38.47 17.88 -37.89
CA LEU A 10 -38.92 19.24 -37.53
C LEU A 10 -39.31 19.31 -36.04
N GLU A 11 -39.96 18.27 -35.51
CA GLU A 11 -40.50 18.25 -34.13
C GLU A 11 -39.40 18.21 -33.05
N SER A 12 -38.30 17.51 -33.31
CA SER A 12 -37.12 17.44 -32.45
C SER A 12 -36.35 18.77 -32.38
N LEU A 13 -36.32 19.54 -33.46
CA LEU A 13 -35.75 20.89 -33.51
C LEU A 13 -36.65 21.92 -32.78
N ILE A 14 -37.97 21.75 -32.85
CA ILE A 14 -38.94 22.59 -32.12
C ILE A 14 -38.83 22.37 -30.60
N ALA A 15 -38.64 21.13 -30.16
CA ALA A 15 -38.47 20.78 -28.73
C ALA A 15 -37.19 21.35 -28.11
N VAL A 16 -36.07 21.33 -28.87
CA VAL A 16 -34.78 21.89 -28.42
C VAL A 16 -34.85 23.42 -28.31
N SER A 17 -35.42 24.11 -29.29
CA SER A 17 -35.54 25.57 -29.23
C SER A 17 -36.58 26.06 -28.21
N ALA A 18 -37.58 25.25 -27.84
CA ALA A 18 -38.53 25.60 -26.77
C ALA A 18 -37.90 25.52 -25.37
N ALA A 19 -37.01 24.54 -25.14
CA ALA A 19 -36.24 24.41 -23.92
C ALA A 19 -35.19 25.52 -23.75
N GLU A 20 -34.58 25.97 -24.85
CA GLU A 20 -33.67 27.13 -24.84
C GLU A 20 -34.41 28.46 -24.56
N LEU A 21 -35.58 28.69 -25.16
CA LEU A 21 -36.44 29.88 -24.93
C LEU A 21 -36.93 30.01 -23.47
N TYR A 22 -37.14 28.89 -22.77
CA TYR A 22 -37.53 28.88 -21.35
C TYR A 22 -36.38 29.25 -20.40
N SER A 23 -35.13 29.26 -20.88
CA SER A 23 -33.97 29.46 -20.01
C SER A 23 -33.42 30.88 -20.00
N GLN A 24 -33.74 31.75 -20.98
CA GLN A 24 -33.05 33.05 -21.07
C GLN A 24 -33.92 34.33 -21.21
N ASP A 25 -35.07 34.37 -21.91
CA ASP A 25 -35.71 35.68 -22.21
C ASP A 25 -37.10 35.97 -21.62
N VAL A 26 -37.82 34.98 -21.07
CA VAL A 26 -39.05 35.25 -20.27
C VAL A 26 -38.70 35.68 -18.83
N PHE A 27 -37.49 35.37 -18.38
CA PHE A 27 -36.99 35.62 -17.02
C PHE A 27 -36.72 37.11 -16.74
N ALA A 28 -36.51 37.94 -17.77
CA ALA A 28 -36.19 39.36 -17.62
C ALA A 28 -37.41 40.30 -17.67
N LEU A 29 -38.57 39.87 -18.18
CA LEU A 29 -39.72 40.76 -18.48
C LEU A 29 -40.94 40.60 -17.57
N LEU A 30 -41.03 39.55 -16.75
CA LEU A 30 -42.11 39.41 -15.75
C LEU A 30 -41.83 40.13 -14.42
N VAL A 31 -40.67 40.78 -14.31
CA VAL A 31 -40.27 41.61 -13.16
C VAL A 31 -40.83 43.05 -13.25
N SER A 32 -41.54 43.44 -14.33
CA SER A 32 -41.96 44.83 -14.55
C SER A 32 -43.47 45.11 -14.64
N SER A 33 -44.33 44.37 -13.93
CA SER A 33 -45.71 44.83 -13.72
C SER A 33 -46.12 44.74 -12.26
N GLU A 34 -46.31 45.93 -11.68
CA GLU A 34 -46.44 46.25 -10.27
C GLU A 34 -47.67 45.71 -9.53
N ASN A 35 -47.54 45.71 -8.20
CA ASN A 35 -48.56 46.01 -7.18
C ASN A 35 -49.61 44.94 -6.84
N ARG A 36 -49.46 44.30 -5.67
CA ARG A 36 -50.17 44.65 -4.42
C ARG A 36 -49.77 43.76 -3.22
N ASN A 37 -49.62 44.44 -2.09
CA ASN A 37 -49.39 44.00 -0.70
C ASN A 37 -49.93 42.61 -0.29
N ILE A 38 -49.16 41.91 0.55
CA ILE A 38 -49.50 41.55 1.95
C ILE A 38 -48.27 40.88 2.62
N GLU A 39 -47.86 41.41 3.77
CA GLU A 39 -46.86 40.83 4.69
C GLU A 39 -47.43 39.61 5.45
N TRP A 40 -46.58 38.64 5.84
CA TRP A 40 -46.19 38.41 7.25
C TRP A 40 -45.18 37.26 7.42
N SER A 41 -44.49 37.32 8.56
CA SER A 41 -43.18 36.79 8.99
C SER A 41 -43.00 35.27 9.13
N SER A 42 -41.80 34.75 8.87
CA SER A 42 -40.75 34.51 9.91
C SER A 42 -39.53 33.76 9.34
N LYS A 43 -38.34 34.35 9.52
CA LYS A 43 -36.97 33.81 9.38
C LYS A 43 -36.75 32.68 8.34
N VAL A 44 -36.65 33.10 7.08
CA VAL A 44 -36.04 32.36 5.96
C VAL A 44 -35.22 33.40 5.18
N GLU A 45 -34.02 33.09 4.72
CA GLU A 45 -33.17 34.07 4.00
C GLU A 45 -33.89 34.60 2.73
N PRO A 46 -33.67 35.87 2.31
CA PRO A 46 -34.45 36.51 1.25
C PRO A 46 -34.46 35.76 -0.10
N GLU A 47 -33.37 35.05 -0.41
CA GLU A 47 -33.24 34.24 -1.64
C GLU A 47 -34.12 32.99 -1.62
N GLU A 48 -34.33 32.40 -0.44
CA GLU A 48 -35.07 31.15 -0.26
C GLU A 48 -36.59 31.42 -0.22
N ALA A 49 -37.02 32.57 0.30
CA ALA A 49 -38.42 33.01 0.21
C ALA A 49 -38.83 33.36 -1.24
N ALA A 50 -37.95 34.03 -1.99
CA ALA A 50 -38.16 34.33 -3.41
C ALA A 50 -38.20 33.05 -4.26
N ALA A 51 -37.29 32.10 -4.01
CA ALA A 51 -37.29 30.79 -4.67
C ALA A 51 -38.57 29.99 -4.36
N ASN A 52 -39.06 30.01 -3.11
CA ASN A 52 -40.27 29.30 -2.72
C ASN A 52 -41.56 29.91 -3.31
N GLN A 53 -41.62 31.24 -3.45
CA GLN A 53 -42.72 31.90 -4.16
C GLN A 53 -42.70 31.60 -5.66
N HIS A 54 -41.49 31.53 -6.24
CA HIS A 54 -41.25 31.19 -7.64
C HIS A 54 -41.67 29.74 -7.97
N ILE A 55 -41.38 28.80 -7.07
CA ILE A 55 -41.82 27.39 -7.18
C ILE A 55 -43.35 27.29 -7.12
N LYS A 56 -44.01 28.05 -6.22
CA LYS A 56 -45.48 28.06 -6.12
C LYS A 56 -46.17 28.60 -7.37
N GLN A 57 -45.67 29.69 -7.97
CA GLN A 57 -46.26 30.25 -9.20
C GLN A 57 -46.02 29.35 -10.42
N THR A 58 -44.85 28.71 -10.50
CA THR A 58 -44.53 27.72 -11.54
C THR A 58 -45.45 26.50 -11.43
N LYS A 59 -45.72 26.01 -10.21
CA LYS A 59 -46.65 24.91 -9.95
C LYS A 59 -48.05 25.21 -10.48
N ILE A 60 -48.61 26.38 -10.12
CA ILE A 60 -49.95 26.78 -10.55
C ILE A 60 -50.04 26.87 -12.08
N THR A 61 -48.99 27.41 -12.73
CA THR A 61 -48.96 27.55 -14.19
C THR A 61 -48.88 26.19 -14.90
N VAL A 62 -48.08 25.25 -14.38
CA VAL A 62 -47.99 23.88 -14.90
C VAL A 62 -49.33 23.14 -14.73
N GLU A 63 -49.96 23.23 -13.55
CA GLU A 63 -51.26 22.61 -13.29
C GLU A 63 -52.38 23.19 -14.19
N LEU A 64 -52.38 24.50 -14.45
CA LEU A 64 -53.34 25.13 -15.36
C LEU A 64 -53.08 24.77 -16.83
N LEU A 65 -51.82 24.58 -17.24
CA LEU A 65 -51.46 24.08 -18.56
C LEU A 65 -51.81 22.59 -18.73
N GLU A 66 -51.61 21.75 -17.70
CA GLU A 66 -52.11 20.36 -17.68
C GLU A 66 -53.63 20.31 -17.83
N ALA A 67 -54.34 21.19 -17.13
CA ALA A 67 -55.80 21.31 -17.20
C ALA A 67 -56.32 21.97 -18.50
N ARG A 68 -55.43 22.43 -19.39
CA ARG A 68 -55.77 23.15 -20.64
C ARG A 68 -56.68 24.35 -20.40
N ASP A 69 -56.42 25.08 -19.31
CA ASP A 69 -57.15 26.31 -18.98
C ASP A 69 -56.99 27.34 -20.12
N ALA A 70 -58.10 27.73 -20.74
CA ALA A 70 -58.08 28.52 -21.98
C ALA A 70 -57.38 29.89 -21.83
N PRO A 71 -57.56 30.67 -20.75
CA PRO A 71 -56.77 31.88 -20.48
C PRO A 71 -55.27 31.62 -20.44
N THR A 72 -54.85 30.56 -19.76
CA THR A 72 -53.43 30.20 -19.59
C THR A 72 -52.81 29.73 -20.92
N VAL A 73 -53.53 28.91 -21.68
CA VAL A 73 -53.11 28.44 -23.01
C VAL A 73 -53.03 29.59 -24.02
N ASN A 74 -53.95 30.55 -23.95
CA ASN A 74 -53.93 31.73 -24.82
C ASN A 74 -52.79 32.68 -24.47
N LEU A 75 -52.52 32.92 -23.18
CA LEU A 75 -51.35 33.70 -22.74
C LEU A 75 -50.04 33.05 -23.19
N PHE A 76 -49.95 31.72 -23.09
CA PHE A 76 -48.81 30.95 -23.57
C PHE A 76 -48.64 31.05 -25.10
N ARG A 77 -49.75 30.98 -25.85
CA ARG A 77 -49.75 31.21 -27.31
C ARG A 77 -49.27 32.61 -27.66
N GLU A 78 -49.83 33.65 -27.02
CA GLU A 78 -49.47 35.05 -27.27
C GLU A 78 -47.98 35.34 -27.01
N GLN A 79 -47.39 34.73 -25.98
CA GLN A 79 -45.97 34.88 -25.69
C GLN A 79 -45.06 34.18 -26.71
N LEU A 80 -45.46 33.01 -27.20
CA LEU A 80 -44.73 32.33 -28.27
C LEU A 80 -44.82 33.13 -29.58
N GLU A 81 -45.99 33.71 -29.86
CA GLU A 81 -46.19 34.59 -31.02
C GLU A 81 -45.40 35.90 -30.93
N ALA A 82 -45.32 36.51 -29.74
CA ALA A 82 -44.53 37.71 -29.49
C ALA A 82 -43.02 37.47 -29.71
N ASN A 83 -42.54 36.25 -29.48
CA ASN A 83 -41.17 35.81 -29.77
C ASN A 83 -40.99 35.29 -31.22
N GLY A 84 -41.89 35.68 -32.13
CA GLY A 84 -41.80 35.39 -33.56
C GLY A 84 -42.24 33.98 -33.96
N LYS A 85 -42.83 33.19 -33.05
CA LYS A 85 -43.31 31.82 -33.32
C LYS A 85 -44.84 31.78 -33.38
N LYS A 86 -45.39 31.99 -34.57
CA LYS A 86 -46.81 31.66 -34.84
C LYS A 86 -46.98 30.15 -35.01
N LEU A 87 -47.72 29.54 -34.08
CA LEU A 87 -47.95 28.10 -34.05
C LEU A 87 -49.41 27.81 -34.44
N SER A 88 -49.63 26.73 -35.20
CA SER A 88 -50.98 26.17 -35.34
C SER A 88 -51.44 25.54 -34.02
N ASP A 89 -52.75 25.31 -33.86
CA ASP A 89 -53.28 24.73 -32.62
C ASP A 89 -52.70 23.35 -32.29
N SER A 90 -52.40 22.52 -33.29
CA SER A 90 -51.75 21.22 -33.05
C SER A 90 -50.29 21.36 -32.60
N GLN A 91 -49.60 22.40 -33.06
CA GLN A 91 -48.22 22.69 -32.67
C GLN A 91 -48.15 23.29 -31.28
N LEU A 92 -49.14 24.11 -30.89
CA LEU A 92 -49.27 24.60 -29.53
C LEU A 92 -49.50 23.43 -28.55
N GLU A 93 -50.34 22.46 -28.91
CA GLU A 93 -50.57 21.26 -28.11
C GLU A 93 -49.31 20.39 -27.91
N GLY A 94 -48.50 20.27 -28.96
CA GLY A 94 -47.18 19.61 -28.88
C GLY A 94 -46.19 20.36 -27.99
N ALA A 95 -46.18 21.70 -28.05
CA ALA A 95 -45.34 22.53 -27.21
C ALA A 95 -45.74 22.44 -25.73
N ILE A 96 -47.04 22.48 -25.42
CA ILE A 96 -47.53 22.32 -24.05
C ILE A 96 -47.16 20.93 -23.51
N SER A 97 -47.37 19.87 -24.30
CA SER A 97 -46.99 18.51 -23.90
C SER A 97 -45.49 18.35 -23.63
N SER A 98 -44.65 19.05 -24.38
CA SER A 98 -43.19 19.06 -24.18
C SER A 98 -42.78 19.79 -22.91
N VAL A 99 -43.40 20.94 -22.60
CA VAL A 99 -43.18 21.68 -21.34
C VAL A 99 -43.58 20.85 -20.14
N LEU A 100 -44.72 20.15 -20.21
CA LEU A 100 -45.18 19.24 -19.15
C LEU A 100 -44.23 18.05 -18.96
N CYS A 101 -43.71 17.50 -20.05
CA CYS A 101 -42.70 16.44 -20.00
C CYS A 101 -41.38 16.92 -19.36
N ALA A 102 -40.92 18.13 -19.70
CA ALA A 102 -39.72 18.72 -19.11
C ALA A 102 -39.90 19.02 -17.62
N ALA A 103 -41.06 19.56 -17.22
CA ALA A 103 -41.41 19.80 -15.81
C ALA A 103 -41.47 18.51 -14.99
N SER A 104 -41.77 17.36 -15.61
CA SER A 104 -41.76 16.05 -14.96
C SER A 104 -40.36 15.46 -14.73
N ASN A 105 -39.35 15.96 -15.45
CA ASN A 105 -37.96 15.43 -15.45
C ASN A 105 -36.95 16.30 -14.67
N THR A 106 -37.27 17.55 -14.35
CA THR A 106 -36.46 18.39 -13.44
C THR A 106 -36.92 18.22 -12.00
N THR A 107 -36.05 18.58 -11.04
CA THR A 107 -36.13 18.37 -9.57
C THR A 107 -37.37 18.93 -8.86
N VAL A 108 -38.42 19.34 -9.60
CA VAL A 108 -39.66 19.91 -9.11
C VAL A 108 -40.65 18.82 -8.68
N ARG A 109 -40.74 17.68 -9.38
CA ARG A 109 -41.71 16.60 -9.03
C ARG A 109 -41.39 15.81 -7.74
N PRO A 110 -40.12 15.55 -7.36
CA PRO A 110 -39.80 14.89 -6.08
C PRO A 110 -40.05 15.76 -4.84
N LEU A 111 -40.20 17.09 -5.01
CA LEU A 111 -40.61 18.02 -3.94
C LEU A 111 -42.15 18.16 -3.84
N LEU A 112 -42.91 17.48 -4.72
CA LEU A 112 -44.35 17.69 -4.89
C LEU A 112 -45.25 16.51 -4.46
N LEU A 113 -44.71 15.37 -4.03
CA LEU A 113 -45.54 14.23 -3.62
C LEU A 113 -45.02 13.58 -2.33
N ASP A 114 -45.71 13.88 -1.23
CA ASP A 114 -45.83 13.03 -0.06
C ASP A 114 -46.90 11.96 -0.34
N LEU A 115 -46.63 10.74 0.14
CA LEU A 115 -47.57 9.64 0.45
C LEU A 115 -48.26 8.86 -0.70
N ASP A 116 -47.94 7.56 -0.74
CA ASP A 116 -48.78 6.40 -1.11
C ASP A 116 -49.67 6.46 -2.37
N SER A 117 -49.18 5.96 -3.51
CA SER A 117 -50.00 5.13 -4.42
C SER A 117 -49.14 4.23 -5.35
N PRO A 118 -49.62 3.01 -5.71
CA PRO A 118 -48.92 2.11 -6.63
C PRO A 118 -49.60 2.11 -8.00
N GLU A 119 -49.21 3.01 -8.91
CA GLU A 119 -49.65 2.94 -10.31
C GLU A 119 -48.44 3.01 -11.27
N CYS A 120 -48.39 2.02 -12.18
CA CYS A 120 -47.35 1.87 -13.18
C CYS A 120 -47.46 2.98 -14.25
N TYR A 121 -46.38 3.71 -14.48
CA TYR A 121 -46.30 4.69 -15.57
C TYR A 121 -45.61 4.10 -16.81
N ASP A 122 -46.31 4.17 -17.94
CA ASP A 122 -45.86 3.74 -19.26
C ASP A 122 -44.82 4.69 -19.85
N PHE A 123 -43.61 4.18 -20.14
CA PHE A 123 -42.58 4.89 -20.92
C PHE A 123 -42.30 4.13 -22.24
N PRO A 124 -42.30 4.80 -23.41
CA PRO A 124 -41.85 4.20 -24.66
C PRO A 124 -40.33 4.36 -24.79
N ILE A 125 -39.59 3.26 -24.65
CA ILE A 125 -38.13 3.22 -24.82
C ILE A 125 -37.79 2.50 -26.13
N PHE A 126 -37.80 3.21 -27.25
CA PHE A 126 -37.30 2.72 -28.53
C PHE A 126 -35.77 2.92 -28.57
N GLY A 127 -35.03 2.00 -27.93
CA GLY A 127 -33.56 1.99 -27.96
C GLY A 127 -32.90 1.00 -27.00
N CYS A 128 -33.56 0.63 -25.91
CA CYS A 128 -32.97 -0.24 -24.89
C CYS A 128 -33.00 -1.74 -25.20
N ASN A 129 -33.82 -2.23 -26.13
CA ASN A 129 -34.03 -3.68 -26.28
C ASN A 129 -32.79 -4.45 -26.78
N ALA A 130 -31.94 -3.85 -27.63
CA ALA A 130 -30.72 -4.51 -28.11
C ALA A 130 -29.60 -4.52 -27.05
N LEU A 131 -29.43 -3.39 -26.33
CA LEU A 131 -28.47 -3.23 -25.25
C LEU A 131 -28.80 -4.09 -24.03
N LEU A 132 -30.08 -4.16 -23.66
CA LEU A 132 -30.57 -4.99 -22.58
C LEU A 132 -30.36 -6.48 -22.90
N LYS A 133 -30.60 -6.89 -24.15
CA LYS A 133 -30.32 -8.26 -24.61
C LYS A 133 -28.82 -8.58 -24.51
N HIS A 134 -27.95 -7.68 -24.97
CA HIS A 134 -26.50 -7.86 -24.86
C HIS A 134 -26.03 -8.01 -23.39
N TYR A 135 -26.56 -7.19 -22.49
CA TYR A 135 -26.27 -7.26 -21.06
C TYR A 135 -26.75 -8.58 -20.42
N VAL A 136 -27.96 -9.04 -20.78
CA VAL A 136 -28.53 -10.30 -20.29
C VAL A 136 -27.76 -11.51 -20.84
N ASP A 137 -27.32 -11.46 -22.10
CA ASP A 137 -26.49 -12.50 -22.72
C ASP A 137 -25.13 -12.60 -22.00
N LYS A 138 -24.52 -11.45 -21.66
CA LYS A 138 -23.29 -11.39 -20.87
C LYS A 138 -23.47 -11.95 -19.46
N LEU A 139 -24.51 -11.55 -18.72
CA LEU A 139 -24.81 -12.14 -17.41
C LEU A 139 -25.00 -13.66 -17.47
N THR A 140 -25.48 -14.19 -18.60
CA THR A 140 -25.64 -15.63 -18.82
C THR A 140 -24.30 -16.34 -19.02
N ILE A 141 -23.34 -15.72 -19.73
CA ILE A 141 -21.97 -16.23 -19.92
C ILE A 141 -21.26 -16.44 -18.56
N TYR A 142 -21.51 -15.57 -17.59
CA TYR A 142 -20.92 -15.66 -16.25
C TYR A 142 -21.79 -16.44 -15.25
N GLY A 143 -22.83 -17.15 -15.70
CA GLY A 143 -23.66 -18.00 -14.83
C GLY A 143 -24.61 -17.25 -13.87
N LEU A 144 -24.87 -15.96 -14.09
CA LEU A 144 -25.69 -15.08 -13.24
C LEU A 144 -27.14 -14.91 -13.74
N ASN A 145 -27.60 -15.85 -14.57
CA ASN A 145 -28.89 -15.85 -15.24
C ASN A 145 -30.11 -15.76 -14.29
N THR A 146 -30.00 -16.13 -13.02
CA THR A 146 -31.07 -16.09 -12.02
C THR A 146 -31.47 -14.68 -11.58
N VAL A 147 -30.60 -13.69 -11.81
CA VAL A 147 -30.80 -12.28 -11.43
C VAL A 147 -31.83 -11.59 -12.34
N VAL A 148 -31.99 -12.07 -13.58
CA VAL A 148 -32.86 -11.45 -14.60
C VAL A 148 -34.24 -12.13 -14.61
N PRO A 149 -35.36 -11.37 -14.54
CA PRO A 149 -36.71 -11.95 -14.67
C PRO A 149 -36.88 -12.77 -15.95
N GLU A 150 -37.51 -13.93 -15.86
CA GLU A 150 -37.66 -14.89 -16.98
C GLU A 150 -38.32 -14.26 -18.22
N LYS A 151 -39.31 -13.38 -18.02
CA LYS A 151 -39.99 -12.62 -19.09
C LYS A 151 -39.10 -11.63 -19.85
N CYS A 152 -38.00 -11.17 -19.26
CA CYS A 152 -37.02 -10.29 -19.92
C CYS A 152 -36.03 -11.09 -20.80
N ARG A 153 -35.84 -12.39 -20.51
CA ARG A 153 -34.92 -13.27 -21.27
C ARG A 153 -35.51 -13.72 -22.61
N THR A 154 -36.84 -13.76 -22.72
CA THR A 154 -37.55 -14.17 -23.93
C THR A 154 -37.89 -13.01 -24.88
N GLY A 155 -37.36 -11.81 -24.61
CA GLY A 155 -37.45 -10.64 -25.50
C GLY A 155 -38.82 -9.94 -25.54
N GLY A 156 -39.73 -10.27 -24.63
CA GLY A 156 -41.15 -9.89 -24.74
C GLY A 156 -41.67 -8.80 -23.80
N CYS A 157 -40.87 -8.13 -22.96
CA CYS A 157 -41.44 -7.12 -22.05
C CYS A 157 -40.50 -5.97 -21.64
N LYS A 158 -41.13 -4.83 -21.33
CA LYS A 158 -40.55 -3.61 -20.71
C LYS A 158 -39.85 -3.97 -19.39
N PHE A 159 -38.62 -3.48 -19.21
CA PHE A 159 -37.79 -3.80 -18.05
C PHE A 159 -38.27 -3.04 -16.79
N ASP A 160 -38.74 -3.77 -15.78
CA ASP A 160 -39.13 -3.22 -14.48
C ASP A 160 -37.91 -3.11 -13.55
N TRP A 161 -37.41 -1.88 -13.39
CA TRP A 161 -36.23 -1.54 -12.60
C TRP A 161 -36.40 -1.76 -11.08
N LEU A 162 -37.62 -1.58 -10.56
CA LEU A 162 -37.89 -1.78 -9.13
C LEU A 162 -37.88 -3.26 -8.77
N SER A 163 -38.48 -4.10 -9.62
CA SER A 163 -38.42 -5.56 -9.48
C SER A 163 -37.00 -6.11 -9.62
N TRP A 164 -36.23 -5.62 -10.59
CA TRP A 164 -34.83 -6.03 -10.78
C TRP A 164 -33.95 -5.65 -9.58
N SER A 165 -34.01 -4.40 -9.11
CA SER A 165 -33.20 -3.94 -7.96
C SER A 165 -33.52 -4.71 -6.67
N SER A 166 -34.79 -5.07 -6.46
CA SER A 166 -35.22 -5.90 -5.32
C SER A 166 -34.73 -7.36 -5.43
N ARG A 167 -34.79 -7.96 -6.63
CA ARG A 167 -34.25 -9.31 -6.87
C ARG A 167 -32.72 -9.36 -6.83
N PHE A 168 -32.06 -8.34 -7.36
CA PHE A 168 -30.61 -8.13 -7.28
C PHE A 168 -30.18 -8.05 -5.81
N ARG A 169 -30.85 -7.23 -5.00
CA ARG A 169 -30.65 -7.16 -3.53
C ARG A 169 -30.78 -8.52 -2.84
N THR A 170 -31.71 -9.36 -3.29
CA THR A 170 -31.94 -10.70 -2.72
C THR A 170 -30.88 -11.71 -3.14
N CYS A 171 -30.45 -11.69 -4.41
CA CYS A 171 -29.40 -12.57 -4.94
C CYS A 171 -28.00 -12.20 -4.42
N CYS A 172 -27.71 -10.90 -4.28
CA CYS A 172 -26.40 -10.41 -3.83
C CYS A 172 -25.97 -10.85 -2.43
N LYS A 173 -26.91 -11.30 -1.59
CA LYS A 173 -26.58 -11.89 -0.28
C LYS A 173 -25.89 -13.26 -0.37
N ARG A 174 -25.78 -13.85 -1.57
CA ARG A 174 -25.26 -15.21 -1.80
C ARG A 174 -24.00 -15.28 -2.67
N PHE A 175 -23.43 -14.14 -3.10
CA PHE A 175 -22.27 -14.13 -3.99
C PHE A 175 -20.93 -14.14 -3.23
N ASP A 176 -19.95 -14.87 -3.77
CA ASP A 176 -18.54 -14.85 -3.35
C ASP A 176 -17.74 -13.75 -4.09
N ALA A 177 -16.46 -13.60 -3.75
CA ALA A 177 -15.60 -12.54 -4.30
C ALA A 177 -15.40 -12.65 -5.83
N ASP A 178 -15.36 -13.86 -6.37
CA ASP A 178 -15.15 -14.09 -7.81
C ASP A 178 -16.42 -13.77 -8.62
N ALA A 179 -17.61 -14.03 -8.06
CA ALA A 179 -18.88 -13.61 -8.64
C ALA A 179 -19.03 -12.08 -8.64
N VAL A 180 -18.55 -11.39 -7.60
CA VAL A 180 -18.55 -9.92 -7.53
C VAL A 180 -17.59 -9.31 -8.56
N LYS A 181 -16.40 -9.90 -8.74
CA LYS A 181 -15.45 -9.48 -9.76
C LYS A 181 -16.02 -9.66 -11.17
N SER A 182 -16.60 -10.82 -11.45
CA SER A 182 -17.25 -11.11 -12.75
C SER A 182 -18.40 -10.13 -13.04
N LEU A 183 -19.15 -9.70 -12.02
CA LEU A 183 -20.18 -8.68 -12.14
C LEU A 183 -19.62 -7.31 -12.52
N LEU A 184 -18.47 -6.92 -11.94
CA LEU A 184 -17.80 -5.67 -12.27
C LEU A 184 -17.26 -5.68 -13.70
N ASP A 185 -16.67 -6.80 -14.13
CA ASP A 185 -16.15 -6.96 -15.50
C ASP A 185 -17.29 -6.87 -16.54
N VAL A 186 -18.47 -7.46 -16.25
CA VAL A 186 -19.66 -7.34 -17.12
C VAL A 186 -20.15 -5.89 -17.24
N LEU A 187 -20.07 -5.13 -16.16
CA LEU A 187 -20.46 -3.72 -16.15
C LEU A 187 -19.46 -2.83 -16.90
N GLU A 188 -18.17 -3.11 -16.79
CA GLU A 188 -17.14 -2.43 -17.57
C GLU A 188 -17.32 -2.67 -19.07
N ASP A 189 -17.54 -3.93 -19.47
CA ASP A 189 -17.83 -4.31 -20.85
C ASP A 189 -19.08 -3.58 -21.38
N TYR A 190 -20.15 -3.52 -20.57
CA TYR A 190 -21.40 -2.85 -20.93
C TYR A 190 -21.22 -1.33 -21.11
N LEU A 191 -20.56 -0.68 -20.15
CA LEU A 191 -20.32 0.77 -20.21
C LEU A 191 -19.38 1.13 -21.36
N THR A 192 -18.36 0.31 -21.62
CA THR A 192 -17.42 0.48 -22.74
C THR A 192 -18.12 0.32 -24.09
N PHE A 193 -19.02 -0.68 -24.20
CA PHE A 193 -19.84 -0.90 -25.40
C PHE A 193 -20.83 0.26 -25.61
N TYR A 194 -21.48 0.75 -24.56
CA TYR A 194 -22.40 1.89 -24.63
C TYR A 194 -21.69 3.16 -25.10
N VAL A 195 -20.55 3.51 -24.48
CA VAL A 195 -19.72 4.66 -24.85
C VAL A 195 -19.24 4.59 -26.30
N LYS A 196 -18.98 3.37 -26.83
CA LYS A 196 -18.54 3.19 -28.23
C LYS A 196 -19.64 3.38 -29.28
N ILE A 197 -20.92 3.28 -28.93
CA ILE A 197 -22.01 3.17 -29.92
C ILE A 197 -22.90 4.40 -29.92
N SER A 198 -22.89 5.20 -28.86
CA SER A 198 -23.77 6.36 -28.75
C SER A 198 -22.97 7.67 -28.75
N ASP A 199 -23.02 8.40 -29.87
CA ASP A 199 -22.81 9.87 -29.93
C ASP A 199 -23.97 10.64 -29.25
N LEU A 200 -24.63 10.03 -28.25
CA LEU A 200 -25.77 10.58 -27.51
C LEU A 200 -25.35 10.86 -26.05
N PRO A 201 -25.93 11.89 -25.41
CA PRO A 201 -25.70 12.15 -23.99
C PRO A 201 -26.08 10.93 -23.15
N ILE A 202 -25.24 10.60 -22.16
CA ILE A 202 -25.46 9.48 -21.23
C ILE A 202 -26.85 9.64 -20.60
N SER A 203 -27.75 8.70 -20.83
CA SER A 203 -29.11 8.74 -20.29
C SER A 203 -29.07 8.57 -18.76
N ILE A 204 -29.96 9.28 -18.05
CA ILE A 204 -30.09 9.20 -16.57
C ILE A 204 -30.21 7.75 -16.10
N GLY A 205 -30.86 6.86 -16.87
CA GLY A 205 -30.95 5.43 -16.55
C GLY A 205 -29.60 4.71 -16.48
N SER A 206 -28.64 5.08 -17.33
CA SER A 206 -27.28 4.51 -17.33
C SER A 206 -26.49 4.96 -16.10
N VAL A 207 -26.67 6.22 -15.68
CA VAL A 207 -26.08 6.78 -14.46
C VAL A 207 -26.68 6.11 -13.23
N VAL A 208 -28.01 5.94 -13.17
CA VAL A 208 -28.71 5.29 -12.06
C VAL A 208 -28.32 3.81 -11.94
N MET A 209 -28.13 3.11 -13.06
CA MET A 209 -27.63 1.73 -13.08
C MET A 209 -26.20 1.65 -12.52
N ALA A 210 -25.29 2.51 -12.98
CA ALA A 210 -23.94 2.59 -12.45
C ALA A 210 -23.94 2.92 -10.95
N MET A 211 -24.76 3.87 -10.50
CA MET A 211 -24.90 4.25 -9.08
C MET A 211 -25.42 3.08 -8.23
N SER A 212 -26.44 2.37 -8.71
CA SER A 212 -27.04 1.25 -7.98
C SER A 212 -26.03 0.12 -7.81
N VAL A 213 -25.35 -0.24 -8.90
CA VAL A 213 -24.29 -1.27 -8.87
C VAL A 213 -23.15 -0.84 -7.95
N THR A 214 -22.62 0.37 -8.10
CA THR A 214 -21.53 0.89 -7.25
C THR A 214 -21.91 0.89 -5.77
N TRP A 215 -23.14 1.28 -5.43
CA TRP A 215 -23.62 1.25 -4.06
C TRP A 215 -23.72 -0.18 -3.49
N TYR A 216 -24.23 -1.13 -4.28
CA TYR A 216 -24.35 -2.53 -3.85
C TYR A 216 -22.99 -3.23 -3.79
N THR A 217 -22.10 -3.03 -4.76
CA THR A 217 -20.74 -3.57 -4.74
C THR A 217 -19.94 -3.01 -3.56
N ARG A 218 -20.07 -1.71 -3.24
CA ARG A 218 -19.50 -1.11 -2.02
C ARG A 218 -20.02 -1.79 -0.76
N ARG A 219 -21.33 -2.06 -0.68
CA ARG A 219 -21.94 -2.71 0.49
C ARG A 219 -21.47 -4.16 0.65
N ILE A 220 -21.26 -4.89 -0.45
CA ILE A 220 -20.74 -6.26 -0.44
C ILE A 220 -19.25 -6.29 -0.11
N ALA A 221 -18.43 -5.43 -0.74
CA ALA A 221 -17.00 -5.31 -0.45
C ALA A 221 -16.74 -4.85 1.00
N PHE A 222 -17.62 -4.01 1.57
CA PHE A 222 -17.59 -3.62 2.98
C PHE A 222 -18.00 -4.75 3.92
N MET A 223 -19.01 -5.56 3.55
CA MET A 223 -19.39 -6.75 4.34
C MET A 223 -18.32 -7.86 4.29
N GLN A 224 -17.48 -7.91 3.25
CA GLN A 224 -16.43 -8.92 3.06
C GLN A 224 -14.99 -8.39 3.24
N LEU A 225 -14.81 -7.11 3.61
CA LEU A 225 -13.52 -6.45 3.87
C LEU A 225 -12.48 -6.57 2.72
N ASN A 226 -12.93 -6.54 1.46
CA ASN A 226 -12.04 -6.67 0.31
C ASN A 226 -11.63 -5.28 -0.24
N MET A 227 -10.44 -4.81 0.17
CA MET A 227 -9.88 -3.51 -0.23
C MET A 227 -9.45 -3.48 -1.71
N ASP A 228 -9.11 -4.61 -2.32
CA ASP A 228 -8.77 -4.69 -3.74
C ASP A 228 -10.01 -4.47 -4.61
N ALA A 229 -11.18 -4.98 -4.17
CA ALA A 229 -12.45 -4.69 -4.83
C ALA A 229 -12.81 -3.20 -4.72
N LEU A 230 -12.52 -2.54 -3.58
CA LEU A 230 -12.72 -1.11 -3.40
C LEU A 230 -11.73 -0.25 -4.21
N ALA A 231 -10.46 -0.67 -4.30
CA ALA A 231 -9.43 -0.01 -5.11
C ALA A 231 -9.73 -0.15 -6.60
N SER A 232 -10.14 -1.35 -7.03
CA SER A 232 -10.61 -1.60 -8.39
C SER A 232 -11.84 -0.74 -8.72
N LEU A 233 -12.83 -0.68 -7.82
CA LEU A 233 -13.99 0.21 -7.97
C LEU A 233 -13.58 1.69 -8.14
N LYS A 234 -12.54 2.13 -7.42
CA LYS A 234 -12.01 3.50 -7.51
C LYS A 234 -11.37 3.79 -8.87
N VAL A 235 -10.60 2.85 -9.41
CA VAL A 235 -9.99 2.96 -10.76
C VAL A 235 -11.07 2.94 -11.83
N HIS A 236 -12.03 2.00 -11.75
CA HIS A 236 -13.12 1.88 -12.71
C HIS A 236 -14.01 3.12 -12.73
N MET A 237 -14.35 3.67 -11.56
CA MET A 237 -15.11 4.91 -11.48
C MET A 237 -14.34 6.11 -12.06
N SER A 238 -13.01 6.16 -11.91
CA SER A 238 -12.18 7.20 -12.51
C SER A 238 -12.25 7.18 -14.04
N HIS A 239 -12.28 5.99 -14.67
CA HIS A 239 -12.44 5.87 -16.12
C HIS A 239 -13.82 6.32 -16.58
N VAL A 240 -14.87 5.95 -15.84
CA VAL A 240 -16.26 6.39 -16.13
C VAL A 240 -16.39 7.91 -16.03
N PHE A 241 -15.79 8.54 -15.01
CA PHE A 241 -15.80 9.99 -14.86
C PHE A 241 -14.96 10.70 -15.94
N SER A 242 -13.82 10.14 -16.34
CA SER A 242 -12.99 10.69 -17.42
C SER A 242 -13.70 10.62 -18.79
N ALA A 243 -14.43 9.53 -19.06
CA ALA A 243 -15.27 9.38 -20.24
C ALA A 243 -16.51 10.30 -20.22
N ALA A 244 -16.98 10.72 -19.04
CA ALA A 244 -18.07 11.67 -18.90
C ALA A 244 -17.60 13.14 -19.02
N GLU A 245 -16.39 13.46 -18.54
CA GLU A 245 -15.77 14.79 -18.66
C GLU A 245 -15.52 15.19 -20.13
N THR A 246 -15.29 14.23 -21.01
CA THR A 246 -15.11 14.45 -22.46
C THR A 246 -16.40 14.81 -23.21
N ASN A 247 -17.58 14.56 -22.64
CA ASN A 247 -18.89 14.78 -23.26
C ASN A 247 -19.64 16.04 -22.74
N ASN A 248 -18.92 16.99 -22.13
CA ASN A 248 -19.36 18.36 -21.83
C ASN A 248 -20.63 18.54 -20.97
N ASN A 249 -21.03 17.54 -20.15
CA ASN A 249 -22.18 17.65 -19.26
C ASN A 249 -21.73 17.84 -17.79
N LEU A 250 -21.30 19.06 -17.46
CA LEU A 250 -20.23 19.28 -16.47
C LEU A 250 -20.62 19.87 -15.10
N ALA A 251 -21.90 20.16 -14.80
CA ALA A 251 -22.25 20.76 -13.50
C ALA A 251 -22.61 19.73 -12.41
N GLY A 252 -23.38 18.69 -12.76
CA GLY A 252 -23.82 17.67 -11.80
C GLY A 252 -22.69 16.78 -11.32
N LEU A 253 -21.90 16.24 -12.26
CA LEU A 253 -20.86 15.25 -11.98
C LEU A 253 -19.69 15.78 -11.13
N VAL A 254 -19.34 17.07 -11.26
CA VAL A 254 -18.30 17.71 -10.42
C VAL A 254 -18.78 17.90 -8.98
N LYS A 255 -20.06 18.24 -8.77
CA LYS A 255 -20.66 18.32 -7.43
C LYS A 255 -20.75 16.93 -6.79
N TYR A 256 -21.03 15.90 -7.59
CA TYR A 256 -21.04 14.50 -7.14
C TYR A 256 -19.65 13.95 -6.86
N ARG A 257 -18.62 14.27 -7.67
CA ARG A 257 -17.21 13.94 -7.37
C ARG A 257 -16.80 14.51 -6.02
N LYS A 258 -17.13 15.78 -5.75
CA LYS A 258 -16.89 16.39 -4.44
C LYS A 258 -17.69 15.74 -3.30
N LEU A 259 -18.93 15.33 -3.52
CA LEU A 259 -19.74 14.60 -2.52
C LEU A 259 -19.21 13.19 -2.27
N LEU A 260 -18.76 12.48 -3.31
CA LEU A 260 -18.14 11.16 -3.23
C LEU A 260 -16.78 11.25 -2.55
N ASP A 261 -15.93 12.19 -2.94
CA ASP A 261 -14.64 12.44 -2.28
C ASP A 261 -14.86 12.81 -0.81
N LYS A 262 -15.87 13.63 -0.50
CA LYS A 262 -16.24 13.98 0.89
C LYS A 262 -16.90 12.83 1.66
N GLU A 263 -17.53 11.84 1.01
CA GLU A 263 -18.03 10.61 1.65
C GLU A 263 -16.97 9.49 1.75
N ILE A 264 -15.96 9.52 0.88
CA ILE A 264 -14.79 8.64 0.88
C ILE A 264 -13.79 9.10 1.94
N ASP A 265 -13.58 10.42 2.05
CA ASP A 265 -12.63 11.04 2.99
C ASP A 265 -13.30 11.46 4.32
N GLY A 266 -14.62 11.68 4.36
CA GLY A 266 -15.34 12.25 5.50
C GLY A 266 -16.06 11.24 6.41
N ARG A 267 -15.83 9.94 6.27
CA ARG A 267 -16.21 8.95 7.29
C ARG A 267 -14.93 8.40 7.88
N GLU A 268 -14.69 8.65 9.17
CA GLU A 268 -13.58 8.00 9.89
C GLU A 268 -13.61 6.50 9.55
N PRO A 269 -12.50 5.94 9.04
CA PRO A 269 -12.48 4.52 8.72
C PRO A 269 -12.85 3.73 9.97
N HIS A 270 -13.51 2.59 9.80
CA HIS A 270 -13.84 1.68 10.91
C HIS A 270 -12.63 1.37 11.80
N GLU A 271 -11.42 1.59 11.27
CA GLU A 271 -10.11 1.66 11.92
C GLU A 271 -10.01 2.54 13.17
N GLN A 272 -10.90 3.52 13.41
CA GLN A 272 -10.81 4.40 14.60
C GLN A 272 -11.81 4.07 15.73
N LYS A 273 -12.66 3.05 15.55
CA LYS A 273 -13.70 2.69 16.55
C LYS A 273 -13.22 1.74 17.65
N THR A 274 -12.23 0.89 17.39
CA THR A 274 -11.69 -0.06 18.37
C THR A 274 -10.63 0.64 19.24
N LYS A 275 -10.41 0.17 20.47
CA LYS A 275 -9.32 0.72 21.30
C LYS A 275 -7.96 0.46 20.66
N LEU A 276 -7.80 -0.67 19.98
CA LEU A 276 -6.59 -1.00 19.21
C LEU A 276 -6.36 0.00 18.08
N GLY A 277 -7.41 0.34 17.35
CA GLY A 277 -7.40 1.38 16.31
C GLY A 277 -7.00 2.75 16.85
N GLN A 278 -7.48 3.11 18.04
CA GLN A 278 -7.10 4.36 18.72
C GLN A 278 -5.62 4.39 19.12
N VAL A 279 -5.09 3.29 19.68
CA VAL A 279 -3.66 3.16 20.02
C VAL A 279 -2.78 3.33 18.78
N LEU A 280 -3.22 2.82 17.64
CA LEU A 280 -2.44 2.82 16.39
C LEU A 280 -2.76 3.97 15.45
N LYS A 281 -3.66 4.90 15.84
CA LYS A 281 -4.16 5.98 14.98
C LYS A 281 -3.05 6.82 14.33
N GLU A 282 -1.93 7.03 15.03
CA GLU A 282 -0.78 7.79 14.53
C GLU A 282 0.05 7.03 13.49
N LEU A 283 0.00 5.69 13.48
CA LEU A 283 0.77 4.83 12.57
C LEU A 283 -0.03 4.46 11.33
N VAL A 284 -1.35 4.23 11.47
CA VAL A 284 -2.18 3.73 10.36
C VAL A 284 -2.12 4.67 9.15
N GLY A 285 -1.80 4.09 7.99
CA GLY A 285 -1.69 4.80 6.72
C GLY A 285 -0.40 5.59 6.51
N GLN A 286 0.43 5.78 7.55
CA GLN A 286 1.75 6.38 7.43
C GLN A 286 2.70 5.48 6.63
N LYS A 287 3.68 6.09 5.98
CA LYS A 287 4.68 5.34 5.20
C LYS A 287 5.84 4.90 6.08
N PHE A 288 6.30 3.68 5.85
CA PHE A 288 7.51 3.14 6.45
C PHE A 288 8.42 2.58 5.36
N TYR A 289 9.40 3.37 4.92
CA TYR A 289 10.41 2.95 3.97
C TYR A 289 11.68 2.52 4.72
N SER A 290 12.12 1.29 4.50
CA SER A 290 13.33 0.73 5.10
C SER A 290 14.29 0.22 4.03
N THR A 291 15.60 0.27 4.33
CA THR A 291 16.64 -0.22 3.42
C THR A 291 17.63 -1.12 4.16
N THR A 292 18.15 -2.14 3.47
CA THR A 292 19.38 -2.84 3.85
C THR A 292 20.56 -2.26 3.10
N ALA A 293 21.80 -2.53 3.55
CA ALA A 293 22.97 -2.25 2.75
C ALA A 293 22.93 -3.04 1.42
N LEU A 294 23.55 -2.47 0.38
CA LEU A 294 23.74 -3.18 -0.88
C LEU A 294 24.89 -4.18 -0.72
N ALA A 295 24.59 -5.46 -0.93
CA ALA A 295 25.56 -6.51 -0.71
C ALA A 295 26.58 -6.59 -1.85
N TYR A 296 27.88 -6.66 -1.49
CA TYR A 296 28.95 -6.67 -2.48
C TYR A 296 29.04 -8.01 -3.22
N THR A 297 29.06 -8.01 -4.57
CA THR A 297 29.00 -9.24 -5.38
C THR A 297 30.36 -9.89 -5.64
N ASN A 298 31.10 -10.20 -4.57
CA ASN A 298 32.39 -10.91 -4.65
C ASN A 298 32.36 -12.30 -3.98
N GLY A 299 31.20 -12.74 -3.51
CA GLY A 299 31.07 -13.96 -2.73
C GLY A 299 29.63 -14.29 -2.38
N ASN A 300 29.44 -15.51 -1.88
CA ASN A 300 28.13 -15.98 -1.44
C ASN A 300 27.63 -15.21 -0.20
N PRO A 301 26.30 -15.10 -0.02
CA PRO A 301 25.70 -14.61 1.22
C PRO A 301 26.17 -15.46 2.41
N HIS A 302 26.26 -14.81 3.56
CA HIS A 302 26.69 -15.39 4.83
C HIS A 302 25.77 -14.89 5.94
N ILE A 303 25.91 -15.44 7.15
CA ILE A 303 24.98 -15.16 8.25
C ILE A 303 24.85 -13.68 8.61
N GLY A 304 25.91 -12.86 8.45
CA GLY A 304 25.82 -11.39 8.58
C GLY A 304 24.82 -10.74 7.62
N HIS A 305 24.88 -11.06 6.32
CA HIS A 305 23.91 -10.59 5.31
C HIS A 305 22.49 -11.07 5.66
N THR A 306 22.37 -12.33 6.08
CA THR A 306 21.10 -12.93 6.50
C THR A 306 20.50 -12.19 7.70
N TYR A 307 21.32 -11.84 8.70
CA TYR A 307 20.87 -11.10 9.88
C TYR A 307 20.34 -9.71 9.52
N GLU A 308 21.11 -8.93 8.74
CA GLU A 308 20.71 -7.58 8.33
C GLU A 308 19.37 -7.62 7.57
N MET A 309 19.24 -8.54 6.61
CA MET A 309 18.02 -8.73 5.82
C MET A 309 16.83 -9.13 6.69
N VAL A 310 17.00 -10.13 7.57
CA VAL A 310 15.93 -10.64 8.44
C VAL A 310 15.49 -9.56 9.43
N ALA A 311 16.42 -8.90 10.14
CA ALA A 311 16.09 -7.88 11.11
C ALA A 311 15.33 -6.71 10.47
N THR A 312 15.76 -6.30 9.28
CA THR A 312 15.11 -5.22 8.51
C THR A 312 13.71 -5.63 8.04
N ASP A 313 13.56 -6.83 7.48
CA ASP A 313 12.26 -7.36 7.03
C ASP A 313 11.29 -7.55 8.20
N VAL A 314 11.73 -8.13 9.32
CA VAL A 314 10.92 -8.29 10.54
C VAL A 314 10.45 -6.93 11.06
N THR A 315 11.36 -5.95 11.17
CA THR A 315 11.00 -4.57 11.58
C THR A 315 9.95 -3.98 10.65
N THR A 316 10.17 -4.11 9.34
CA THR A 316 9.27 -3.59 8.30
C THR A 316 7.89 -4.23 8.41
N ARG A 317 7.81 -5.55 8.51
CA ARG A 317 6.54 -6.28 8.66
C ARG A 317 5.83 -5.94 9.96
N PHE A 318 6.53 -5.72 11.06
CA PHE A 318 5.92 -5.27 12.30
C PHE A 318 5.19 -3.94 12.11
N PHE A 319 5.83 -2.94 11.51
CA PHE A 319 5.16 -1.67 11.21
C PHE A 319 3.98 -1.85 10.24
N GLY A 320 4.04 -2.81 9.31
CA GLY A 320 2.91 -3.20 8.46
C GLY A 320 1.74 -3.80 9.25
N VAL A 321 2.01 -4.72 10.19
CA VAL A 321 1.01 -5.30 11.10
C VAL A 321 0.36 -4.23 11.99
N LEU A 322 1.07 -3.14 12.28
CA LEU A 322 0.54 -1.96 12.99
C LEU A 322 -0.22 -0.96 12.08
N GLY A 323 -0.29 -1.22 10.77
CA GLY A 323 -1.10 -0.45 9.81
C GLY A 323 -0.34 0.57 8.98
N MET A 324 0.99 0.63 9.07
CA MET A 324 1.79 1.46 8.17
C MET A 324 1.86 0.85 6.76
N LYS A 325 1.99 1.70 5.74
CA LYS A 325 2.28 1.31 4.36
C LYS A 325 3.79 1.13 4.22
N THR A 326 4.22 -0.12 4.09
CA THR A 326 5.63 -0.44 4.18
C THR A 326 6.28 -0.63 2.82
N THR A 327 7.57 -0.30 2.73
CA THR A 327 8.40 -0.59 1.56
C THR A 327 9.77 -1.03 2.05
N LEU A 328 10.20 -2.23 1.69
CA LEU A 328 11.54 -2.76 1.95
C LEU A 328 12.38 -2.68 0.66
N MET A 329 13.51 -2.00 0.74
CA MET A 329 14.50 -2.00 -0.33
C MET A 329 15.76 -2.77 0.08
N ALA A 330 16.28 -3.54 -0.86
CA ALA A 330 17.57 -4.19 -0.78
C ALA A 330 18.31 -4.05 -2.11
N GLY A 331 19.52 -4.57 -2.20
CA GLY A 331 20.22 -4.58 -3.48
C GLY A 331 21.61 -5.20 -3.43
N THR A 332 22.30 -5.08 -4.55
CA THR A 332 23.68 -5.53 -4.72
C THR A 332 24.56 -4.42 -5.27
N ASP A 333 25.73 -4.27 -4.65
CA ASP A 333 26.83 -3.41 -5.12
C ASP A 333 27.76 -4.25 -6.00
N GLU A 334 27.76 -3.90 -7.28
CA GLU A 334 28.28 -4.74 -8.35
C GLU A 334 29.52 -4.15 -9.03
N HIS A 335 29.99 -2.96 -8.63
CA HIS A 335 31.11 -2.28 -9.26
C HIS A 335 32.39 -2.29 -8.43
N GLY A 336 33.47 -1.77 -9.04
CA GLY A 336 34.76 -1.57 -8.40
C GLY A 336 35.76 -2.70 -8.63
N LEU A 337 37.02 -2.41 -8.30
CA LEU A 337 38.17 -3.25 -8.61
C LEU A 337 38.04 -4.67 -8.04
N LYS A 338 37.46 -4.82 -6.85
CA LYS A 338 37.37 -6.13 -6.18
C LYS A 338 36.41 -7.10 -6.90
N VAL A 339 35.31 -6.62 -7.49
CA VAL A 339 34.47 -7.45 -8.38
C VAL A 339 35.25 -7.82 -9.64
N ALA A 340 35.90 -6.85 -10.27
CA ALA A 340 36.67 -7.08 -11.51
C ALA A 340 37.80 -8.12 -11.32
N THR A 341 38.60 -7.98 -10.26
CA THR A 341 39.69 -8.92 -9.93
C THR A 341 39.15 -10.33 -9.58
N THR A 342 38.02 -10.43 -8.88
CA THR A 342 37.41 -11.75 -8.61
C THR A 342 36.89 -12.39 -9.89
N ALA A 343 36.33 -11.60 -10.81
CA ALA A 343 35.84 -12.10 -12.08
C ALA A 343 37.00 -12.65 -12.93
N GLU A 344 38.09 -11.90 -13.04
CA GLU A 344 39.30 -12.32 -13.72
C GLU A 344 39.88 -13.62 -13.13
N LYS A 345 40.02 -13.70 -11.80
CA LYS A 345 40.48 -14.92 -11.10
C LYS A 345 39.57 -16.13 -11.33
N SER A 346 38.30 -15.90 -11.62
CA SER A 346 37.30 -16.94 -11.87
C SER A 346 37.11 -17.25 -13.35
N GLY A 347 37.83 -16.56 -14.25
CA GLY A 347 37.67 -16.70 -15.70
C GLY A 347 36.31 -16.22 -16.22
N MET A 348 35.68 -15.26 -15.53
CA MET A 348 34.36 -14.70 -15.87
C MET A 348 34.48 -13.22 -16.24
N LEU A 349 33.51 -12.71 -17.00
CA LEU A 349 33.33 -11.26 -17.15
C LEU A 349 32.77 -10.66 -15.84
N PRO A 350 33.12 -9.40 -15.49
CA PRO A 350 32.60 -8.76 -14.28
C PRO A 350 31.06 -8.74 -14.18
N ILE A 351 30.37 -8.53 -15.30
CA ILE A 351 28.90 -8.56 -15.35
C ILE A 351 28.34 -9.96 -15.07
N GLU A 352 28.99 -11.03 -15.57
CA GLU A 352 28.57 -12.41 -15.33
C GLU A 352 28.73 -12.79 -13.86
N LEU A 353 29.82 -12.32 -13.22
CA LEU A 353 30.05 -12.52 -11.79
C LEU A 353 28.99 -11.77 -10.96
N ALA A 354 28.69 -10.53 -11.34
CA ALA A 354 27.67 -9.70 -10.70
C ALA A 354 26.28 -10.33 -10.81
N ASP A 355 25.87 -10.76 -12.02
CA ASP A 355 24.61 -11.48 -12.27
C ASP A 355 24.50 -12.73 -11.39
N TYR A 356 25.58 -13.53 -11.34
CA TYR A 356 25.63 -14.77 -10.57
C TYR A 356 25.44 -14.52 -9.07
N TYR A 357 26.23 -13.63 -8.45
CA TYR A 357 26.12 -13.39 -7.01
C TYR A 357 24.85 -12.62 -6.66
N SER A 358 24.36 -11.71 -7.51
CA SER A 358 23.06 -11.06 -7.31
C SER A 358 21.93 -12.10 -7.27
N SER A 359 21.97 -13.12 -8.13
CA SER A 359 21.03 -14.26 -8.05
C SER A 359 21.15 -14.98 -6.70
N LYS A 360 22.36 -15.21 -6.19
CA LYS A 360 22.57 -15.88 -4.89
C LYS A 360 22.02 -15.10 -3.71
N PHE A 361 22.15 -13.77 -3.70
CA PHE A 361 21.51 -12.95 -2.67
C PHE A 361 19.98 -13.02 -2.74
N ARG A 362 19.39 -12.97 -3.94
CA ARG A 362 17.93 -13.13 -4.11
C ARG A 362 17.43 -14.52 -3.71
N GLU A 363 18.16 -15.58 -4.06
CA GLU A 363 17.89 -16.96 -3.65
C GLU A 363 17.92 -17.10 -2.12
N ASN A 364 18.90 -16.48 -1.45
CA ASN A 364 19.00 -16.45 0.00
C ASN A 364 17.79 -15.75 0.63
N ASN A 365 17.42 -14.56 0.13
CA ASN A 365 16.26 -13.81 0.61
C ASN A 365 14.97 -14.63 0.47
N LYS A 366 14.75 -15.26 -0.70
CA LYS A 366 13.61 -16.15 -0.93
C LYS A 366 13.57 -17.31 0.06
N SER A 367 14.72 -17.93 0.33
CA SER A 367 14.83 -19.04 1.27
C SER A 367 14.56 -18.62 2.73
N LEU A 368 14.73 -17.34 3.04
CA LEU A 368 14.38 -16.69 4.31
C LEU A 368 12.94 -16.14 4.33
N GLN A 369 12.17 -16.34 3.27
CA GLN A 369 10.84 -15.76 3.06
C GLN A 369 10.82 -14.23 3.09
N VAL A 370 11.93 -13.60 2.69
CA VAL A 370 12.05 -12.15 2.54
C VAL A 370 11.92 -11.80 1.06
N TYR A 371 11.04 -10.85 0.76
CA TYR A 371 10.75 -10.39 -0.59
C TYR A 371 10.80 -8.86 -0.58
N PRO A 372 11.96 -8.24 -0.81
CA PRO A 372 12.07 -6.80 -0.92
C PRO A 372 11.14 -6.28 -2.02
N ASP A 373 10.42 -5.19 -1.75
CA ASP A 373 9.56 -4.52 -2.73
C ASP A 373 10.39 -3.91 -3.86
N VAL A 374 11.61 -3.49 -3.53
CA VAL A 374 12.59 -2.96 -4.48
C VAL A 374 13.92 -3.67 -4.30
N PHE A 375 14.49 -4.18 -5.39
CA PHE A 375 15.83 -4.75 -5.41
C PHE A 375 16.68 -4.01 -6.43
N VAL A 376 17.62 -3.19 -5.97
CA VAL A 376 18.50 -2.41 -6.85
C VAL A 376 19.76 -3.19 -7.20
N ARG A 377 20.17 -3.16 -8.46
CA ARG A 377 21.50 -3.57 -8.88
C ARG A 377 22.24 -2.36 -9.45
N THR A 378 23.49 -2.14 -9.04
CA THR A 378 24.23 -0.95 -9.50
C THR A 378 24.59 -1.01 -10.99
N THR A 379 24.53 -2.18 -11.64
CA THR A 379 24.74 -2.34 -13.09
C THR A 379 23.55 -1.90 -13.95
N GLU A 380 22.36 -1.66 -13.37
CA GLU A 380 21.16 -1.35 -14.14
C GLU A 380 21.12 0.11 -14.64
N GLU A 381 20.57 0.34 -15.83
CA GLU A 381 20.63 1.66 -16.49
C GLU A 381 19.91 2.78 -15.72
N TRP A 382 18.80 2.48 -15.05
CA TRP A 382 18.13 3.44 -14.16
C TRP A 382 19.01 3.88 -12.99
N HIS A 383 19.83 2.99 -12.42
CA HIS A 383 20.78 3.33 -11.36
C HIS A 383 21.89 4.23 -11.89
N LYS A 384 22.43 3.91 -13.06
CA LYS A 384 23.41 4.77 -13.74
C LYS A 384 22.89 6.19 -13.95
N LYS A 385 21.65 6.35 -14.40
CA LYS A 385 21.00 7.66 -14.51
C LYS A 385 20.89 8.38 -13.17
N SER A 386 20.52 7.67 -12.11
CA SER A 386 20.47 8.22 -10.75
C SER A 386 21.82 8.75 -10.30
N LEU A 387 22.89 7.97 -10.48
CA LEU A 387 24.23 8.36 -10.08
C LEU A 387 24.75 9.55 -10.88
N GLN A 388 24.55 9.55 -12.19
CA GLN A 388 24.91 10.70 -13.03
C GLN A 388 24.13 11.95 -12.64
N LYS A 389 22.84 11.83 -12.32
CA LYS A 389 22.02 12.94 -11.81
C LYS A 389 22.53 13.46 -10.46
N LEU A 390 22.89 12.57 -9.53
CA LEU A 390 23.44 12.96 -8.23
C LEU A 390 24.77 13.68 -8.39
N TRP A 391 25.65 13.14 -9.22
CA TRP A 391 26.95 13.73 -9.57
C TRP A 391 26.77 15.14 -10.12
N MET A 392 25.92 15.32 -11.12
CA MET A 392 25.71 16.62 -11.75
C MET A 392 25.18 17.66 -10.76
N LYS A 393 24.27 17.29 -9.85
CA LYS A 393 23.82 18.20 -8.79
C LYS A 393 24.96 18.66 -7.88
N MET A 394 25.81 17.74 -7.43
CA MET A 394 26.96 18.09 -6.58
C MET A 394 27.99 18.94 -7.35
N TYR A 395 28.20 18.64 -8.62
CA TYR A 395 29.06 19.41 -9.51
C TYR A 395 28.55 20.84 -9.75
N GLU A 396 27.27 21.00 -10.07
CA GLU A 396 26.61 22.29 -10.29
C GLU A 396 26.60 23.18 -9.03
N HIS A 397 26.61 22.56 -7.84
CA HIS A 397 26.76 23.28 -6.57
C HIS A 397 28.20 23.65 -6.21
N GLY A 398 29.17 23.29 -7.06
CA GLY A 398 30.59 23.61 -6.88
C GLY A 398 31.32 22.72 -5.87
N ASP A 399 30.72 21.59 -5.50
CA ASP A 399 31.28 20.67 -4.50
C ASP A 399 32.10 19.54 -5.12
N ILE A 400 32.08 19.38 -6.45
CA ILE A 400 33.01 18.50 -7.16
C ILE A 400 34.05 19.33 -7.91
N TYR A 401 35.32 19.00 -7.77
CA TYR A 401 36.43 19.63 -8.48
C TYR A 401 37.50 18.62 -8.85
N LEU A 402 38.23 18.88 -9.94
CA LEU A 402 39.38 18.05 -10.32
C LEU A 402 40.60 18.43 -9.46
N GLY A 403 41.23 17.44 -8.88
CA GLY A 403 42.47 17.57 -8.11
C GLY A 403 43.44 16.45 -8.45
N GLU A 404 44.48 16.32 -7.63
CA GLU A 404 45.52 15.30 -7.78
C GLU A 404 45.55 14.45 -6.51
N TYR A 405 45.31 13.15 -6.64
CA TYR A 405 45.48 12.19 -5.55
C TYR A 405 46.92 11.69 -5.57
N SER A 406 47.63 11.84 -4.45
CA SER A 406 48.99 11.33 -4.28
C SER A 406 49.03 10.23 -3.24
N GLY A 407 49.56 9.06 -3.60
CA GLY A 407 49.71 7.91 -2.70
C GLY A 407 50.96 7.09 -3.02
N TRP A 408 51.44 6.31 -2.05
CA TRP A 408 52.61 5.46 -2.24
C TRP A 408 52.21 4.18 -2.96
N TYR A 409 52.77 3.94 -4.13
CA TYR A 409 52.41 2.80 -4.97
C TYR A 409 53.41 1.67 -4.82
N ASN A 410 52.93 0.49 -4.42
CA ASN A 410 53.69 -0.75 -4.45
C ASN A 410 53.58 -1.38 -5.84
N VAL A 411 54.67 -1.32 -6.60
CA VAL A 411 54.75 -1.85 -7.97
C VAL A 411 54.57 -3.37 -8.02
N ARG A 412 54.97 -4.13 -6.99
CA ARG A 412 54.83 -5.60 -6.98
C ARG A 412 53.39 -6.03 -6.74
N GLU A 413 52.68 -5.29 -5.89
CA GLU A 413 51.30 -5.59 -5.49
C GLU A 413 50.27 -4.78 -6.28
N GLU A 414 50.74 -3.89 -7.15
CA GLU A 414 49.96 -2.93 -7.93
C GLU A 414 48.94 -2.15 -7.09
N ALA A 415 49.35 -1.76 -5.87
CA ALA A 415 48.47 -1.22 -4.86
C ALA A 415 48.97 0.11 -4.30
N PHE A 416 48.05 1.04 -4.05
CA PHE A 416 48.31 2.26 -3.31
C PHE A 416 48.29 2.01 -1.80
N LEU A 417 49.22 2.63 -1.10
CA LEU A 417 49.39 2.68 0.35
C LEU A 417 49.22 4.13 0.79
N THR A 418 48.57 4.31 1.93
CA THR A 418 48.54 5.58 2.64
C THR A 418 49.92 5.94 3.17
N GLU A 419 50.14 7.21 3.50
CA GLU A 419 51.38 7.69 4.14
C GLU A 419 51.73 6.85 5.38
N THR A 420 50.74 6.53 6.21
CA THR A 420 50.92 5.75 7.44
C THR A 420 51.35 4.31 7.16
N GLU A 421 50.74 3.65 6.17
CA GLU A 421 51.09 2.28 5.78
C GLU A 421 52.46 2.20 5.12
N ALA A 422 52.77 3.20 4.30
CA ALA A 422 54.08 3.33 3.69
C ALA A 422 55.15 3.56 4.77
N ALA A 423 54.93 4.49 5.71
CA ALA A 423 55.82 4.77 6.82
C ALA A 423 56.02 3.55 7.74
N ALA A 424 54.98 2.74 7.97
CA ALA A 424 55.08 1.53 8.78
C ALA A 424 56.02 0.46 8.20
N THR A 425 56.35 0.57 6.92
CA THR A 425 57.26 -0.36 6.22
C THR A 425 58.51 0.35 5.69
N ASP A 426 58.87 1.50 6.26
CA ASP A 426 60.00 2.34 5.82
C ASP A 426 59.95 2.64 4.30
N TYR A 427 58.73 2.86 3.81
CA TYR A 427 58.39 3.12 2.41
C TYR A 427 58.90 2.05 1.45
N LYS A 428 59.04 0.80 1.91
CA LYS A 428 59.52 -0.33 1.12
C LYS A 428 58.64 -1.53 1.30
N ASP A 429 58.45 -2.27 0.21
CA ASP A 429 57.75 -3.55 0.24
C ASP A 429 58.52 -4.56 1.10
N PRO A 430 57.95 -5.07 2.21
CA PRO A 430 58.65 -5.95 3.15
C PRO A 430 59.16 -7.25 2.51
N LEU A 431 58.53 -7.70 1.42
CA LEU A 431 58.87 -8.95 0.74
C LEU A 431 59.92 -8.77 -0.36
N SER A 432 59.89 -7.64 -1.08
CA SER A 432 60.83 -7.39 -2.19
C SER A 432 61.96 -6.41 -1.87
N GLY A 433 61.85 -5.66 -0.77
CA GLY A 433 62.79 -4.61 -0.37
C GLY A 433 62.80 -3.37 -1.27
N LYS A 434 61.94 -3.31 -2.30
CA LYS A 434 61.87 -2.20 -3.24
C LYS A 434 61.11 -1.01 -2.62
N PRO A 435 61.56 0.23 -2.85
CA PRO A 435 60.84 1.41 -2.39
C PRO A 435 59.49 1.53 -3.12
N TYR A 436 58.46 1.95 -2.40
CA TYR A 436 57.21 2.39 -3.01
C TYR A 436 57.45 3.66 -3.83
N THR A 437 56.67 3.84 -4.89
CA THR A 437 56.77 5.00 -5.77
C THR A 437 55.65 5.95 -5.42
N LEU A 438 55.95 7.20 -5.04
CA LEU A 438 54.89 8.20 -4.86
C LEU A 438 54.26 8.48 -6.22
N MET A 439 53.04 8.01 -6.43
CA MET A 439 52.29 8.20 -7.66
C MET A 439 51.22 9.26 -7.46
N LYS A 440 51.02 10.05 -8.51
CA LYS A 440 50.02 11.11 -8.59
C LYS A 440 49.06 10.75 -9.71
N GLU A 441 47.79 10.63 -9.39
CA GLU A 441 46.73 10.41 -10.37
C GLU A 441 45.72 11.56 -10.31
N PRO A 442 45.26 12.09 -11.45
CA PRO A 442 44.14 13.00 -11.45
C PRO A 442 42.93 12.29 -10.85
N SER A 443 42.18 13.00 -10.00
CA SER A 443 40.93 12.51 -9.43
C SER A 443 40.00 13.68 -9.21
N TYR A 444 38.71 13.48 -9.45
CA TYR A 444 37.68 14.34 -8.91
C TYR A 444 37.57 14.16 -7.39
N PHE A 445 37.43 15.28 -6.69
CA PHE A 445 37.24 15.36 -5.25
C PHE A 445 35.88 15.99 -4.94
N PHE A 446 35.22 15.46 -3.92
CA PHE A 446 34.04 16.02 -3.30
C PHE A 446 34.46 16.84 -2.07
N ARG A 447 33.94 18.07 -1.95
CA ARG A 447 34.15 19.03 -0.86
C ARG A 447 33.46 18.60 0.44
N MET A 448 33.71 17.37 0.90
CA MET A 448 33.12 16.81 2.11
C MET A 448 33.45 17.67 3.35
N SER A 449 34.65 18.27 3.39
CA SER A 449 35.09 19.17 4.47
C SER A 449 34.11 20.33 4.72
N ARG A 450 33.47 20.86 3.67
CA ARG A 450 32.49 21.96 3.74
C ARG A 450 31.30 21.64 4.63
N TYR A 451 30.95 20.35 4.75
CA TYR A 451 29.77 19.88 5.48
C TYR A 451 30.07 19.40 6.90
N HIS A 452 31.32 19.48 7.35
CA HIS A 452 31.76 19.00 8.66
C HIS A 452 30.86 19.51 9.80
N LYS A 453 30.65 20.83 9.89
CA LYS A 453 29.81 21.42 10.95
C LYS A 453 28.36 20.92 10.86
N ALA A 454 27.79 20.91 9.66
CA ALA A 454 26.40 20.53 9.45
C ALA A 454 26.13 19.08 9.88
N ILE A 455 27.03 18.14 9.55
CA ILE A 455 26.84 16.74 9.90
C ILE A 455 27.14 16.45 11.38
N THR A 456 28.16 17.11 11.95
CA THR A 456 28.44 17.03 13.39
C THR A 456 27.26 17.56 14.21
N ASP A 457 26.70 18.71 13.84
CA ASP A 457 25.52 19.28 14.51
C ASP A 457 24.29 18.38 14.36
N ARG A 458 24.09 17.79 13.16
CA ARG A 458 22.98 16.86 12.90
C ARG A 458 23.04 15.65 13.84
N ILE A 459 24.19 14.97 13.91
CA ILE A 459 24.37 13.77 14.76
C ILE A 459 24.34 14.14 16.25
N ALA A 460 24.87 15.31 16.62
CA ALA A 460 24.88 15.76 18.02
C ALA A 460 23.47 16.12 18.53
N ASN A 461 22.70 16.87 17.74
CA ASN A 461 21.43 17.46 18.16
C ASN A 461 20.20 16.58 17.90
N ASP A 462 20.31 15.58 17.03
CA ASP A 462 19.26 14.57 16.78
C ASP A 462 19.77 13.18 17.19
N PRO A 463 19.49 12.73 18.43
CA PRO A 463 19.91 11.40 18.91
C PRO A 463 19.32 10.24 18.11
N ASP A 464 18.21 10.44 17.40
CA ASP A 464 17.54 9.38 16.65
C ASP A 464 18.16 9.18 15.27
N PHE A 465 18.86 10.18 14.73
CA PHE A 465 19.46 10.12 13.39
C PHE A 465 20.47 8.98 13.23
N VAL A 466 21.23 8.65 14.28
CA VAL A 466 22.12 7.48 14.32
C VAL A 466 21.81 6.64 15.54
N GLN A 467 21.45 5.38 15.31
CA GLN A 467 21.19 4.40 16.36
C GLN A 467 22.01 3.13 16.14
N PRO A 468 22.31 2.36 17.19
CA PRO A 468 22.11 2.69 18.60
C PRO A 468 23.10 3.77 19.10
N GLU A 469 22.92 4.24 20.34
CA GLU A 469 23.75 5.28 20.96
C GLU A 469 25.26 4.92 21.00
N SER A 470 25.63 3.63 20.98
CA SER A 470 27.03 3.23 20.84
C SER A 470 27.63 3.67 19.50
N ALA A 471 26.94 3.45 18.38
CA ALA A 471 27.38 3.87 17.05
C ALA A 471 27.43 5.40 16.94
N ARG A 472 26.42 6.10 17.48
CA ARG A 472 26.40 7.57 17.53
C ARG A 472 27.63 8.13 18.26
N ARG A 473 27.97 7.59 19.43
CA ARG A 473 29.16 8.03 20.20
C ARG A 473 30.46 7.78 19.46
N GLU A 474 30.58 6.65 18.76
CA GLU A 474 31.76 6.33 17.94
C GLU A 474 31.93 7.35 16.80
N LEU A 475 30.86 7.65 16.07
CA LEU A 475 30.89 8.64 14.98
C LEU A 475 31.20 10.05 15.49
N LEU A 476 30.58 10.50 16.58
CA LEU A 476 30.87 11.80 17.20
C LEU A 476 32.32 11.89 17.68
N SER A 477 32.89 10.80 18.20
CA SER A 477 34.29 10.74 18.59
C SER A 477 35.21 10.94 17.39
N ARG A 478 34.91 10.29 16.26
CA ARG A 478 35.66 10.42 15.00
C ARG A 478 35.52 11.81 14.39
N LEU A 479 34.34 12.42 14.47
CA LEU A 479 34.05 13.78 13.99
C LEU A 479 34.69 14.90 14.83
N LYS A 480 35.43 14.59 15.91
CA LYS A 480 36.31 15.57 16.55
C LYS A 480 37.46 15.99 15.63
N GLN A 481 37.83 15.13 14.67
CA GLN A 481 38.79 15.47 13.63
C GLN A 481 38.06 16.10 12.44
N PRO A 482 38.58 17.21 11.86
CA PRO A 482 38.01 17.81 10.66
C PRO A 482 37.85 16.80 9.53
N LEU A 483 36.77 16.90 8.75
CA LEU A 483 36.60 16.10 7.55
C LEU A 483 37.53 16.63 6.46
N GLU A 484 38.23 15.72 5.78
CA GLU A 484 38.99 16.02 4.56
C GLU A 484 38.08 15.92 3.32
N ASP A 485 38.53 16.46 2.19
CA ASP A 485 37.85 16.28 0.91
C ASP A 485 38.02 14.84 0.41
N LEU A 486 36.96 14.27 -0.15
CA LEU A 486 36.92 12.86 -0.53
C LEU A 486 37.20 12.70 -2.02
N SER A 487 38.17 11.87 -2.39
CA SER A 487 38.35 11.47 -3.80
C SER A 487 37.17 10.58 -4.25
N VAL A 488 36.40 11.05 -5.25
CA VAL A 488 35.14 10.45 -5.73
C VAL A 488 35.22 9.91 -7.16
N SER A 489 36.41 9.83 -7.74
CA SER A 489 36.65 9.12 -9.01
C SER A 489 37.97 8.38 -8.99
N ARG A 490 38.19 7.47 -9.95
CA ARG A 490 39.48 6.82 -10.19
C ARG A 490 39.77 6.72 -11.69
N CYS A 491 41.05 6.63 -12.00
CA CYS A 491 41.57 6.32 -13.33
C CYS A 491 42.13 4.89 -13.34
N GLY A 492 42.25 4.28 -14.52
CA GLY A 492 43.00 3.01 -14.68
C GLY A 492 42.21 1.71 -14.50
N PHE A 493 40.91 1.75 -14.22
CA PHE A 493 40.03 0.57 -14.36
C PHE A 493 38.67 0.97 -14.94
N SER A 494 38.01 0.05 -15.66
CA SER A 494 36.79 0.33 -16.45
C SER A 494 35.49 -0.20 -15.83
N TRP A 495 35.57 -1.03 -14.78
CA TRP A 495 34.39 -1.63 -14.15
C TRP A 495 33.71 -0.71 -13.14
N GLY A 496 32.91 0.23 -13.64
CA GLY A 496 32.05 1.13 -12.89
C GLY A 496 31.39 2.16 -13.80
N ILE A 497 30.66 3.12 -13.21
CA ILE A 497 29.95 4.14 -13.98
C ILE A 497 30.89 5.31 -14.31
N PRO A 498 31.02 5.71 -15.59
CA PRO A 498 31.89 6.81 -15.99
C PRO A 498 31.37 8.17 -15.50
N VAL A 499 32.29 9.08 -15.20
CA VAL A 499 31.99 10.47 -14.85
C VAL A 499 31.34 11.17 -16.08
N PRO A 500 30.21 11.89 -15.91
CA PRO A 500 29.62 12.70 -16.96
C PRO A 500 30.66 13.66 -17.57
N HIS A 501 30.75 13.65 -18.89
CA HIS A 501 31.68 14.49 -19.66
C HIS A 501 33.17 14.17 -19.49
N ASP A 502 33.54 13.16 -18.70
CA ASP A 502 34.92 12.68 -18.58
C ASP A 502 34.97 11.14 -18.44
N PRO A 503 34.85 10.39 -19.56
CA PRO A 503 34.81 8.93 -19.52
C PRO A 503 36.16 8.28 -19.17
N ALA A 504 37.25 9.06 -19.05
CA ALA A 504 38.53 8.54 -18.55
C ALA A 504 38.47 8.24 -17.04
N HIS A 505 37.52 8.85 -16.33
CA HIS A 505 37.27 8.66 -14.92
C HIS A 505 36.05 7.77 -14.68
N VAL A 506 36.20 6.83 -13.74
CA VAL A 506 35.09 6.03 -13.19
C VAL A 506 34.74 6.57 -11.81
N MET A 507 33.45 6.72 -11.51
CA MET A 507 32.98 7.18 -10.21
C MET A 507 33.32 6.19 -9.10
N TYR A 508 33.63 6.73 -7.93
CA TYR A 508 33.98 5.95 -6.75
C TYR A 508 32.81 5.06 -6.29
N VAL A 509 33.12 3.81 -5.96
CA VAL A 509 32.13 2.76 -5.63
C VAL A 509 31.18 3.15 -4.49
N TRP A 510 31.63 3.94 -3.50
CA TRP A 510 30.71 4.39 -2.44
C TRP A 510 29.78 5.50 -2.90
N CYS A 511 30.13 6.31 -3.90
CA CYS A 511 29.15 7.25 -4.49
C CYS A 511 28.06 6.47 -5.23
N ASP A 512 28.51 5.46 -5.98
CA ASP A 512 27.68 4.53 -6.75
C ASP A 512 26.70 3.74 -5.84
N ALA A 513 27.24 2.90 -4.95
CA ALA A 513 26.45 2.07 -4.05
C ALA A 513 25.46 2.87 -3.19
N MET A 514 25.86 4.01 -2.64
CA MET A 514 24.97 4.85 -1.82
C MET A 514 23.83 5.48 -2.64
N THR A 515 24.05 5.75 -3.93
CA THR A 515 22.98 6.20 -4.83
C THR A 515 21.92 5.12 -5.06
N GLY A 516 22.21 3.85 -4.70
CA GLY A 516 21.26 2.75 -4.75
C GLY A 516 19.99 3.06 -3.95
N TYR A 517 20.12 3.68 -2.79
CA TYR A 517 18.98 4.05 -1.93
C TYR A 517 18.06 5.09 -2.57
N LEU A 518 18.65 6.06 -3.25
CA LEU A 518 17.92 7.07 -4.02
C LEU A 518 17.25 6.44 -5.24
N THR A 519 17.98 5.57 -5.94
CA THR A 519 17.46 4.82 -7.10
C THR A 519 16.22 4.03 -6.73
N GLY A 520 16.25 3.33 -5.58
CA GLY A 520 15.10 2.58 -5.08
C GLY A 520 13.86 3.44 -4.80
N ALA A 521 14.06 4.72 -4.49
CA ALA A 521 12.98 5.70 -4.34
C ALA A 521 12.57 6.40 -5.66
N GLY A 522 13.16 6.01 -6.79
CA GLY A 522 12.88 6.58 -8.12
C GLY A 522 13.67 7.83 -8.45
N PHE A 523 14.75 8.14 -7.71
CA PHE A 523 15.71 9.17 -8.14
C PHE A 523 16.25 8.81 -9.54
N GLY A 524 16.56 9.81 -10.36
CA GLY A 524 16.98 9.58 -11.76
C GLY A 524 15.85 9.21 -12.72
N TYR A 525 14.77 8.59 -12.25
CA TYR A 525 13.53 8.37 -13.02
C TYR A 525 12.59 9.58 -12.95
N TYR A 526 12.33 10.09 -11.74
CA TYR A 526 11.54 11.31 -11.57
C TYR A 526 12.38 12.56 -11.79
N GLU A 527 11.81 13.57 -12.45
CA GLU A 527 12.43 14.87 -12.62
C GLU A 527 12.50 15.62 -11.28
N LYS A 528 11.35 15.68 -10.59
CA LYS A 528 11.13 16.39 -9.33
C LYS A 528 11.33 15.47 -8.12
N GLN A 529 11.92 16.00 -7.05
CA GLN A 529 12.19 15.21 -5.84
C GLN A 529 10.90 14.89 -5.08
N GLU A 530 9.89 15.74 -5.18
CA GLU A 530 8.59 15.60 -4.52
C GLU A 530 7.81 14.37 -5.03
N ASP A 531 8.15 13.87 -6.21
CA ASP A 531 7.57 12.67 -6.79
C ASP A 531 8.14 11.37 -6.18
N MET A 532 9.27 11.45 -5.46
CA MET A 532 9.88 10.33 -4.72
C MET A 532 9.09 10.06 -3.42
N LYS A 533 7.85 9.59 -3.56
CA LYS A 533 6.86 9.47 -2.48
C LYS A 533 7.31 8.64 -1.27
N ILE A 534 8.30 7.77 -1.41
CA ILE A 534 8.80 6.91 -0.32
C ILE A 534 10.06 7.47 0.36
N TRP A 535 10.70 8.50 -0.21
CA TRP A 535 11.86 9.17 0.38
C TRP A 535 11.41 10.25 1.37
N PRO A 536 12.14 10.47 2.49
CA PRO A 536 13.33 9.74 2.95
C PRO A 536 13.01 8.42 3.67
N PRO A 537 13.96 7.47 3.71
CA PRO A 537 13.79 6.23 4.47
C PRO A 537 13.59 6.53 5.95
N ASN A 538 12.61 5.84 6.54
CA ASN A 538 12.37 5.82 7.98
C ASN A 538 13.51 5.12 8.73
N MET A 539 14.12 4.10 8.11
CA MET A 539 15.23 3.34 8.69
C MET A 539 16.17 2.83 7.61
N MET A 540 17.47 3.14 7.72
CA MET A 540 18.52 2.51 6.92
C MET A 540 19.35 1.60 7.81
N VAL A 541 19.28 0.28 7.59
CA VAL A 541 19.99 -0.70 8.42
C VAL A 541 21.30 -1.07 7.74
N VAL A 542 22.39 -0.97 8.51
CA VAL A 542 23.75 -1.23 8.03
C VAL A 542 24.60 -1.86 9.13
N GLY A 543 25.66 -2.59 8.75
CA GLY A 543 26.70 -2.98 9.71
C GLY A 543 27.46 -1.79 10.30
N LYS A 544 27.89 -1.89 11.56
CA LYS A 544 28.66 -0.84 12.24
C LYS A 544 29.98 -0.48 11.52
N ASP A 545 30.55 -1.42 10.76
CA ASP A 545 31.75 -1.21 9.94
C ASP A 545 31.55 -0.22 8.79
N ILE A 546 30.32 -0.05 8.31
CA ILE A 546 30.00 0.85 7.20
C ILE A 546 29.13 2.04 7.63
N ALA A 547 28.87 2.20 8.93
CA ALA A 547 28.06 3.29 9.47
C ALA A 547 28.62 4.69 9.13
N TRP A 548 29.94 4.85 9.09
CA TRP A 548 30.60 6.11 8.69
C TRP A 548 30.22 6.52 7.26
N PHE A 549 30.18 5.56 6.33
CA PHE A 549 29.83 5.86 4.94
C PHE A 549 28.39 6.33 4.79
N HIS A 550 27.48 5.84 5.64
CA HIS A 550 26.06 6.22 5.59
C HIS A 550 25.79 7.53 6.33
N ALA A 551 26.25 7.62 7.57
CA ALA A 551 25.96 8.73 8.47
C ALA A 551 26.81 9.97 8.22
N VAL A 552 27.94 9.85 7.51
CA VAL A 552 28.82 10.98 7.19
C VAL A 552 28.97 11.16 5.69
N VAL A 553 29.54 10.19 4.98
CA VAL A 553 29.85 10.35 3.55
C VAL A 553 28.58 10.57 2.72
N PHE A 554 27.62 9.66 2.81
CA PHE A 554 26.37 9.77 2.07
C PHE A 554 25.51 10.95 2.54
N ALA A 555 25.42 11.17 3.85
CA ALA A 555 24.68 12.31 4.39
C ALA A 555 25.22 13.66 3.86
N THR A 556 26.55 13.83 3.77
CA THR A 556 27.15 15.05 3.19
C THR A 556 26.91 15.16 1.68
N MET A 557 26.89 14.05 0.94
CA MET A 557 26.47 14.04 -0.48
C MET A 557 25.01 14.46 -0.65
N LEU A 558 24.09 13.99 0.22
CA LEU A 558 22.69 14.39 0.22
C LEU A 558 22.52 15.89 0.53
N LEU A 559 23.28 16.41 1.51
CA LEU A 559 23.31 17.84 1.81
C LEU A 559 23.79 18.66 0.62
N SER A 560 24.85 18.22 -0.07
CA SER A 560 25.31 18.85 -1.31
C SER A 560 24.23 18.80 -2.39
N ALA A 561 23.63 17.64 -2.65
CA ALA A 561 22.59 17.49 -3.67
C ALA A 561 21.22 18.10 -3.29
N ARG A 562 21.09 18.68 -2.09
CA ARG A 562 19.83 19.19 -1.51
C ARG A 562 18.71 18.15 -1.56
N VAL A 563 19.04 16.95 -1.09
CA VAL A 563 18.11 15.84 -0.91
C VAL A 563 17.92 15.63 0.59
N GLU A 564 16.69 15.34 1.02
CA GLU A 564 16.38 15.13 2.43
C GLU A 564 17.18 13.96 3.02
N LEU A 565 17.63 14.10 4.26
CA LEU A 565 18.39 13.05 4.95
C LEU A 565 17.47 11.90 5.40
N PRO A 566 18.01 10.67 5.54
CA PRO A 566 17.33 9.57 6.24
C PRO A 566 16.85 9.99 7.62
N LYS A 567 15.73 9.41 8.09
CA LYS A 567 15.27 9.65 9.46
C LYS A 567 16.16 8.98 10.50
N VAL A 568 16.52 7.71 10.26
CA VAL A 568 17.37 6.91 11.14
C VAL A 568 18.36 6.10 10.31
N ILE A 569 19.62 6.12 10.72
CA ILE A 569 20.67 5.19 10.28
C ILE A 569 20.94 4.24 11.44
N TYR A 570 20.55 2.98 11.27
CA TYR A 570 20.65 1.95 12.29
C TYR A 570 21.86 1.04 12.03
N ALA A 571 22.90 1.19 12.85
CA ALA A 571 24.16 0.48 12.74
C ALA A 571 24.19 -0.76 13.65
N HIS A 572 23.95 -1.95 13.08
CA HIS A 572 23.95 -3.19 13.85
C HIS A 572 25.35 -3.74 14.11
N GLY A 573 25.49 -4.54 15.16
CA GLY A 573 26.75 -5.18 15.55
C GLY A 573 27.16 -6.33 14.63
N PHE A 574 28.37 -6.86 14.85
CA PHE A 574 28.86 -8.02 14.11
C PHE A 574 28.19 -9.31 14.58
N ILE A 575 28.00 -10.23 13.64
CA ILE A 575 27.70 -11.62 13.98
C ILE A 575 29.03 -12.36 14.16
N THR A 576 29.22 -12.92 15.35
CA THR A 576 30.38 -13.72 15.74
C THR A 576 30.00 -15.19 15.82
N ALA A 577 30.98 -16.08 15.69
CA ALA A 577 30.78 -17.50 15.88
C ALA A 577 30.49 -17.82 17.36
N SER A 578 30.10 -19.05 17.65
CA SER A 578 29.82 -19.50 19.01
C SER A 578 31.02 -19.41 19.96
N ASP A 579 32.25 -19.18 19.48
CA ASP A 579 33.44 -18.92 20.31
C ASP A 579 33.71 -17.42 20.55
N GLY A 580 32.83 -16.54 20.07
CA GLY A 580 32.95 -15.08 20.17
C GLY A 580 33.94 -14.46 19.19
N ARG A 581 34.62 -15.24 18.34
CA ARG A 581 35.53 -14.71 17.32
C ARG A 581 34.76 -14.32 16.07
N LYS A 582 35.30 -13.33 15.34
CA LYS A 582 34.80 -12.98 14.00
C LYS A 582 34.89 -14.20 13.10
N MET A 583 33.83 -14.46 12.35
CA MET A 583 33.81 -15.58 11.40
C MET A 583 34.82 -15.35 10.29
N SER A 584 35.64 -16.36 9.99
CA SER A 584 36.55 -16.34 8.85
C SER A 584 36.67 -17.73 8.22
N LYS A 585 36.85 -17.75 6.90
CA LYS A 585 37.09 -19.00 6.16
C LYS A 585 38.36 -19.72 6.64
N SER A 586 39.38 -18.99 7.06
CA SER A 586 40.64 -19.55 7.57
C SER A 586 40.51 -20.21 8.94
N LEU A 587 39.54 -19.78 9.77
CA LEU A 587 39.25 -20.37 11.08
C LEU A 587 38.21 -21.50 11.01
N GLY A 588 37.58 -21.72 9.85
CA GLY A 588 36.56 -22.77 9.66
C GLY A 588 35.28 -22.55 10.47
N ASN A 589 35.09 -21.39 11.10
CA ASN A 589 33.97 -21.10 12.00
C ASN A 589 32.79 -20.38 11.30
N VAL A 590 32.74 -20.39 9.97
CA VAL A 590 31.70 -19.70 9.19
C VAL A 590 30.39 -20.48 9.24
N VAL A 591 29.35 -19.86 9.78
CA VAL A 591 28.00 -20.43 9.76
C VAL A 591 27.33 -20.15 8.42
N HIS A 592 27.01 -21.22 7.69
CA HIS A 592 26.28 -21.14 6.43
C HIS A 592 24.76 -21.16 6.66
N THR A 593 24.02 -20.33 5.94
CA THR A 593 22.56 -20.20 6.11
C THR A 593 21.81 -21.43 5.59
N LYS A 594 22.27 -22.06 4.50
CA LYS A 594 21.55 -23.18 3.88
C LYS A 594 21.34 -24.40 4.81
N PRO A 595 22.37 -24.95 5.49
CA PRO A 595 22.16 -26.06 6.43
C PRO A 595 21.16 -25.75 7.56
N LEU A 596 21.16 -24.50 8.04
CA LEU A 596 20.20 -24.04 9.05
C LEU A 596 18.77 -24.04 8.50
N LEU A 597 18.57 -23.55 7.28
CA LEU A 597 17.25 -23.53 6.64
C LEU A 597 16.75 -24.93 6.33
N ASP A 598 17.62 -25.82 5.86
CA ASP A 598 17.26 -27.21 5.54
C ASP A 598 16.83 -27.98 6.81
N THR A 599 17.37 -27.62 7.98
CA THR A 599 17.08 -28.31 9.26
C THR A 599 15.94 -27.67 10.04
N PHE A 600 15.96 -26.35 10.20
CA PHE A 600 15.06 -25.62 11.10
C PHE A 600 13.94 -24.87 10.36
N GLY A 601 14.10 -24.65 9.05
CA GLY A 601 13.24 -23.76 8.28
C GLY A 601 13.47 -22.27 8.54
N ALA A 602 12.88 -21.43 7.68
CA ALA A 602 13.03 -19.98 7.71
C ALA A 602 12.50 -19.35 9.01
N ASP A 603 11.29 -19.73 9.43
CA ASP A 603 10.63 -19.16 10.61
C ASP A 603 11.48 -19.29 11.89
N SER A 604 12.12 -20.44 12.08
CA SER A 604 12.99 -20.68 13.24
C SER A 604 14.21 -19.78 13.24
N LEU A 605 14.86 -19.63 12.08
CA LEU A 605 16.03 -18.77 11.95
C LEU A 605 15.66 -17.29 12.16
N ARG A 606 14.54 -16.87 11.58
CA ARG A 606 14.01 -15.51 11.76
C ARG A 606 13.66 -15.21 13.20
N TYR A 607 12.98 -16.14 13.87
CA TYR A 607 12.65 -16.03 15.28
C TYR A 607 13.90 -15.91 16.14
N TYR A 608 14.87 -16.81 15.96
CA TYR A 608 16.13 -16.78 16.72
C TYR A 608 16.88 -15.45 16.56
N MET A 609 17.03 -14.96 15.32
CA MET A 609 17.70 -13.68 15.03
C MET A 609 16.99 -12.47 15.65
N THR A 610 15.67 -12.55 15.82
CA THR A 610 14.86 -11.48 16.42
C THR A 610 14.86 -11.54 17.96
N ARG A 611 14.86 -12.76 18.52
CA ARG A 611 14.63 -13.02 19.95
C ARG A 611 15.91 -13.11 20.77
N ASP A 612 16.98 -13.66 20.23
CA ASP A 612 18.20 -13.95 20.98
C ASP A 612 19.04 -12.68 21.23
N SER A 613 19.00 -11.75 20.27
CA SER A 613 19.93 -10.64 20.22
C SER A 613 19.25 -9.29 20.40
N VAL A 614 19.89 -8.43 21.21
CA VAL A 614 19.57 -7.00 21.24
C VAL A 614 19.97 -6.41 19.88
N PHE A 615 19.00 -5.87 19.14
CA PHE A 615 19.30 -5.21 17.86
C PHE A 615 20.28 -4.07 18.11
N GLY A 616 21.34 -3.98 17.29
CA GLY A 616 22.44 -3.02 17.51
C GLY A 616 23.66 -3.57 18.23
N ALA A 617 23.53 -4.64 19.03
CA ALA A 617 24.66 -5.27 19.72
C ALA A 617 25.39 -6.29 18.84
N ASP A 618 26.62 -6.65 19.22
CA ASP A 618 27.30 -7.79 18.62
C ASP A 618 26.57 -9.09 19.03
N VAL A 619 26.33 -9.95 18.05
CA VAL A 619 25.55 -11.18 18.20
C VAL A 619 26.50 -12.36 18.22
N ARG A 620 26.33 -13.25 19.19
CA ARG A 620 26.99 -14.55 19.21
C ARG A 620 26.02 -15.57 18.63
N PHE A 621 26.30 -16.07 17.44
CA PHE A 621 25.42 -17.05 16.80
C PHE A 621 25.73 -18.46 17.34
N ASP A 622 24.73 -19.09 17.97
CA ASP A 622 24.84 -20.43 18.52
C ASP A 622 23.70 -21.33 18.03
N VAL A 623 24.06 -22.38 17.29
CA VAL A 623 23.09 -23.33 16.71
C VAL A 623 22.41 -24.16 17.80
N GLU A 624 23.08 -24.44 18.92
CA GLU A 624 22.48 -25.15 20.05
C GLU A 624 21.42 -24.28 20.73
N ALA A 625 21.75 -23.03 21.02
CA ALA A 625 20.80 -22.06 21.56
C ALA A 625 19.60 -21.86 20.62
N MET A 626 19.83 -21.84 19.30
CA MET A 626 18.76 -21.78 18.31
C MET A 626 17.84 -23.01 18.37
N ALA A 627 18.39 -24.21 18.53
CA ALA A 627 17.59 -25.44 18.63
C ALA A 627 16.77 -25.48 19.93
N ASP A 628 17.37 -25.10 21.05
CA ASP A 628 16.68 -25.03 22.34
C ASP A 628 15.54 -24.01 22.28
N MET A 629 15.79 -22.84 21.71
CA MET A 629 14.79 -21.80 21.52
C MET A 629 13.66 -22.23 20.57
N HIS A 630 13.99 -22.90 19.46
CA HIS A 630 12.99 -23.49 18.56
C HIS A 630 12.09 -24.50 19.29
N ASN A 631 12.69 -25.39 20.07
CA ASN A 631 11.95 -26.43 20.79
C ASN A 631 11.05 -25.83 21.87
N ALA A 632 11.58 -24.92 22.70
CA ALA A 632 10.86 -24.35 23.83
C ALA A 632 9.77 -23.33 23.41
N ASP A 633 10.12 -22.36 22.57
CA ASP A 633 9.20 -21.28 22.24
C ASP A 633 8.29 -21.66 21.06
N LEU A 634 8.84 -22.11 19.94
CA LEU A 634 8.05 -22.36 18.74
C LEU A 634 7.27 -23.67 18.82
N THR A 635 7.93 -24.77 19.19
CA THR A 635 7.25 -26.07 19.27
C THR A 635 6.40 -26.19 20.53
N ASP A 636 7.00 -26.01 21.71
CA ASP A 636 6.34 -26.33 22.97
C ASP A 636 5.34 -25.25 23.43
N THR A 637 5.59 -23.97 23.15
CA THR A 637 4.69 -22.88 23.56
C THR A 637 3.64 -22.56 22.50
N ILE A 638 4.04 -22.26 21.27
CA ILE A 638 3.11 -21.86 20.19
C ILE A 638 2.48 -23.09 19.52
N GLY A 639 3.31 -24.01 19.01
CA GLY A 639 2.88 -25.19 18.25
C GLY A 639 1.90 -26.06 19.03
N ASN A 640 2.25 -26.43 20.25
CA ASN A 640 1.39 -27.22 21.12
C ASN A 640 0.10 -26.48 21.51
N LEU A 641 0.14 -25.17 21.76
CA LEU A 641 -1.09 -24.40 22.08
C LEU A 641 -2.08 -24.47 20.91
N VAL A 642 -1.61 -24.17 19.69
CA VAL A 642 -2.46 -24.19 18.48
C VAL A 642 -3.01 -25.60 18.25
N HIS A 643 -2.18 -26.64 18.38
CA HIS A 643 -2.63 -28.01 18.23
C HIS A 643 -3.68 -28.41 19.28
N ARG A 644 -3.44 -28.07 20.56
CA ARG A 644 -4.37 -28.35 21.66
C ARG A 644 -5.71 -27.65 21.46
N ILE A 645 -5.70 -26.34 21.14
CA ILE A 645 -6.95 -25.59 21.04
C ILE A 645 -7.79 -26.02 19.84
N THR A 646 -7.17 -26.27 18.69
CA THR A 646 -7.89 -26.77 17.51
C THR A 646 -8.48 -28.16 17.77
N THR A 647 -7.73 -29.04 18.46
CA THR A 647 -8.24 -30.36 18.88
C THR A 647 -9.42 -30.26 19.84
N LEU A 648 -9.34 -29.37 20.83
CA LEU A 648 -10.44 -29.14 21.79
C LEU A 648 -11.67 -28.56 21.10
N CYS A 649 -11.50 -27.65 20.14
CA CYS A 649 -12.57 -27.10 19.32
C CYS A 649 -13.26 -28.19 18.49
N VAL A 650 -12.50 -29.09 17.85
CA VAL A 650 -13.07 -30.26 17.16
C VAL A 650 -13.84 -31.17 18.11
N LYS A 651 -13.29 -31.43 19.30
CA LYS A 651 -13.90 -32.37 20.26
C LYS A 651 -15.16 -31.82 20.94
N PHE A 652 -15.20 -30.52 21.24
CA PHE A 652 -16.21 -29.94 22.13
C PHE A 652 -17.04 -28.81 21.50
N CYS A 653 -16.73 -28.42 20.26
CA CYS A 653 -17.43 -27.37 19.51
C CYS A 653 -17.71 -27.80 18.06
N ASP A 654 -17.82 -29.11 17.82
CA ASP A 654 -18.16 -29.70 16.52
C ASP A 654 -17.21 -29.28 15.37
N GLY A 655 -15.98 -28.88 15.71
CA GLY A 655 -15.01 -28.38 14.73
C GLY A 655 -15.34 -27.00 14.19
N CYS A 656 -16.15 -26.22 14.90
CA CYS A 656 -16.51 -24.87 14.53
C CYS A 656 -16.17 -23.87 15.64
N ILE A 657 -15.88 -22.63 15.25
CA ILE A 657 -15.72 -21.51 16.16
C ILE A 657 -17.01 -21.38 17.01
N PRO A 658 -16.95 -21.49 18.35
CA PRO A 658 -18.11 -21.33 19.22
C PRO A 658 -18.59 -19.87 19.27
N ALA A 659 -19.77 -19.66 19.86
CA ALA A 659 -20.30 -18.32 20.13
C ALA A 659 -19.31 -17.46 20.92
N VAL A 660 -19.45 -16.13 20.79
CA VAL A 660 -18.66 -15.17 21.56
C VAL A 660 -18.84 -15.45 23.05
N ALA A 661 -17.72 -15.54 23.77
CA ALA A 661 -17.73 -15.78 25.20
C ALA A 661 -18.41 -14.64 25.95
N ASP A 662 -19.03 -14.95 27.09
CA ASP A 662 -19.59 -13.93 27.97
C ASP A 662 -18.55 -12.84 28.29
N LYS A 663 -18.96 -11.57 28.31
CA LYS A 663 -18.08 -10.45 28.64
C LYS A 663 -17.49 -10.56 30.06
N ALA A 664 -18.22 -11.19 30.98
CA ALA A 664 -17.75 -11.46 32.33
C ALA A 664 -16.71 -12.61 32.40
N ALA A 665 -16.58 -13.42 31.34
CA ALA A 665 -15.58 -14.49 31.30
C ALA A 665 -14.17 -13.87 31.30
N PRO A 666 -13.28 -14.28 32.24
CA PRO A 666 -11.92 -13.77 32.25
C PRO A 666 -11.23 -14.06 30.92
N ARG A 667 -10.42 -13.10 30.43
CA ARG A 667 -9.62 -13.24 29.20
C ARG A 667 -8.17 -13.57 29.56
N PRO A 668 -7.39 -14.20 28.65
CA PRO A 668 -5.99 -14.54 28.92
C PRO A 668 -5.10 -13.33 29.20
N PHE A 669 -5.30 -12.24 28.46
CA PHE A 669 -4.55 -10.99 28.58
C PHE A 669 -5.34 -9.83 27.93
N ASP A 670 -4.90 -8.59 28.17
CA ASP A 670 -5.43 -7.40 27.48
C ASP A 670 -4.69 -7.14 26.15
N MET A 671 -5.42 -7.22 25.03
CA MET A 671 -4.87 -6.97 23.69
C MET A 671 -4.33 -5.55 23.51
N VAL A 672 -4.94 -4.56 24.18
CA VAL A 672 -4.54 -3.15 24.13
C VAL A 672 -3.20 -2.96 24.84
N GLU A 673 -3.01 -3.62 25.98
CA GLU A 673 -1.74 -3.58 26.73
C GLU A 673 -0.59 -4.20 25.92
N VAL A 674 -0.80 -5.42 25.39
CA VAL A 674 0.18 -6.11 24.54
C VAL A 674 0.55 -5.25 23.33
N THR A 675 -0.45 -4.68 22.65
CA THR A 675 -0.23 -3.80 21.49
C THR A 675 0.56 -2.55 21.86
N THR A 676 0.20 -1.88 22.96
CA THR A 676 0.85 -0.65 23.42
C THR A 676 2.31 -0.90 23.78
N LYS A 677 2.60 -1.96 24.54
CA LYS A 677 3.98 -2.36 24.89
C LYS A 677 4.78 -2.67 23.64
N THR A 678 4.25 -3.52 22.76
CA THR A 678 4.91 -3.93 21.51
C THR A 678 5.22 -2.71 20.63
N MET A 679 4.24 -1.82 20.42
CA MET A 679 4.44 -0.58 19.65
C MET A 679 5.54 0.31 20.25
N ASN A 680 5.57 0.48 21.58
CA ASN A 680 6.56 1.33 22.24
C ASN A 680 7.99 0.79 22.09
N TYR A 681 8.17 -0.53 22.10
CA TYR A 681 9.46 -1.15 21.82
C TYR A 681 9.85 -1.00 20.34
N LEU A 682 8.91 -1.21 19.42
CA LEU A 682 9.16 -1.07 17.98
C LEU A 682 9.52 0.37 17.57
N LYS A 683 8.92 1.40 18.19
CA LYS A 683 9.30 2.81 17.98
C LYS A 683 10.77 3.09 18.30
N LYS A 684 11.42 2.25 19.12
CA LYS A 684 12.85 2.31 19.48
C LYS A 684 13.68 1.20 18.82
N PHE A 685 13.10 0.48 17.86
CA PHE A 685 13.70 -0.69 17.22
C PHE A 685 14.13 -1.80 18.19
N ALA A 686 13.52 -1.87 19.38
CA ALA A 686 13.79 -2.90 20.39
C ALA A 686 13.04 -4.20 20.04
N LEU A 687 13.47 -4.86 18.98
CA LEU A 687 12.80 -6.06 18.42
C LEU A 687 12.70 -7.20 19.43
N GLN A 688 13.75 -7.41 20.23
CA GLN A 688 13.79 -8.45 21.26
C GLN A 688 12.70 -8.25 22.31
N ASP A 689 12.57 -7.04 22.84
CA ASP A 689 11.56 -6.74 23.86
C ASP A 689 10.13 -6.84 23.31
N ALA A 690 9.94 -6.40 22.06
CA ALA A 690 8.67 -6.56 21.35
C ALA A 690 8.27 -8.04 21.23
N ILE A 691 9.18 -8.92 20.78
CA ILE A 691 8.87 -10.35 20.64
C ILE A 691 8.73 -11.05 22.01
N VAL A 692 9.50 -10.64 23.03
CA VAL A 692 9.33 -11.14 24.41
C VAL A 692 7.92 -10.85 24.91
N THR A 693 7.42 -9.63 24.71
CA THR A 693 6.05 -9.24 25.10
C THR A 693 5.00 -10.14 24.44
N VAL A 694 5.15 -10.45 23.15
CA VAL A 694 4.24 -11.36 22.43
C VAL A 694 4.33 -12.79 22.97
N MET A 695 5.52 -13.26 23.30
CA MET A 695 5.74 -14.60 23.86
C MET A 695 5.19 -14.75 25.28
N GLU A 696 5.26 -13.69 26.10
CA GLU A 696 4.60 -13.66 27.40
C GLU A 696 3.09 -13.82 27.26
N ALA A 697 2.45 -13.14 26.31
CA ALA A 697 1.02 -13.32 26.03
C ALA A 697 0.66 -14.75 25.55
N TYR A 698 1.54 -15.42 24.79
CA TYR A 698 1.39 -16.85 24.50
C TYR A 698 1.48 -17.74 25.74
N ARG A 699 2.37 -17.41 26.68
CA ARG A 699 2.51 -18.14 27.95
C ARG A 699 1.30 -17.91 28.85
N ASP A 700 0.79 -16.68 28.93
CA ASP A 700 -0.45 -16.34 29.64
C ASP A 700 -1.64 -17.09 29.05
N THR A 701 -1.70 -17.24 27.72
CA THR A 701 -2.73 -18.04 27.05
C THR A 701 -2.64 -19.53 27.38
N ASN A 702 -1.43 -20.09 27.41
CA ASN A 702 -1.21 -21.47 27.83
C ASN A 702 -1.59 -21.68 29.30
N LYS A 703 -1.23 -20.74 30.18
CA LYS A 703 -1.61 -20.76 31.60
C LYS A 703 -3.12 -20.68 31.76
N TYR A 704 -3.77 -19.74 31.08
CA TYR A 704 -5.23 -19.61 31.06
C TYR A 704 -5.93 -20.91 30.66
N LEU A 705 -5.48 -21.54 29.57
CA LEU A 705 -6.04 -22.81 29.11
C LEU A 705 -5.83 -23.94 30.14
N THR A 706 -4.70 -23.92 30.85
CA THR A 706 -4.35 -24.90 31.87
C THR A 706 -5.17 -24.73 33.14
N ASP A 707 -5.28 -23.52 33.67
CA ASP A 707 -6.05 -23.24 34.89
C ASP A 707 -7.55 -23.51 34.71
N ARG A 708 -8.06 -23.38 33.47
CA ARG A 708 -9.48 -23.61 33.14
C ARG A 708 -9.82 -25.05 32.79
N GLU A 709 -8.84 -25.92 32.57
CA GLU A 709 -9.03 -27.36 32.30
C GLU A 709 -10.27 -27.76 31.44
N PRO A 710 -10.50 -27.18 30.25
CA PRO A 710 -11.72 -27.45 29.47
C PRO A 710 -11.87 -28.92 29.03
N TRP A 711 -10.84 -29.75 29.16
CA TRP A 711 -10.87 -31.20 28.89
C TRP A 711 -11.43 -32.05 30.04
N ALA A 712 -11.52 -31.53 31.26
CA ALA A 712 -11.93 -32.30 32.44
C ALA A 712 -13.41 -32.73 32.36
N ALA A 713 -13.73 -33.88 32.97
CA ALA A 713 -15.06 -34.50 32.93
C ALA A 713 -16.11 -33.67 33.70
N ASN A 714 -15.73 -33.08 34.83
CA ASN A 714 -16.56 -32.15 35.61
C ASN A 714 -16.43 -30.74 35.02
N ALA A 715 -16.88 -30.60 33.78
CA ALA A 715 -16.67 -29.42 32.94
C ALA A 715 -16.85 -28.09 33.69
N VAL A 716 -15.99 -27.12 33.40
CA VAL A 716 -16.29 -25.73 33.75
C VAL A 716 -17.57 -25.33 33.02
N GLU A 717 -18.46 -24.63 33.72
CA GLU A 717 -19.75 -24.13 33.19
C GLU A 717 -19.58 -23.39 31.85
N THR A 718 -18.38 -22.83 31.61
CA THR A 718 -18.02 -22.01 30.45
C THR A 718 -16.92 -22.65 29.57
N ARG A 719 -16.93 -23.98 29.39
CA ARG A 719 -15.97 -24.70 28.51
C ARG A 719 -15.85 -24.06 27.11
N LYS A 720 -16.99 -23.74 26.48
CA LYS A 720 -17.00 -23.13 25.13
C LYS A 720 -16.40 -21.73 25.13
N ASP A 721 -16.63 -20.93 26.17
CA ASP A 721 -16.02 -19.60 26.32
C ASP A 721 -14.52 -19.68 26.47
N THR A 722 -14.03 -20.67 27.23
CA THR A 722 -12.58 -20.90 27.37
C THR A 722 -11.96 -21.23 26.01
N ILE A 723 -12.61 -22.12 25.24
CA ILE A 723 -12.15 -22.46 23.89
C ILE A 723 -12.20 -21.23 22.97
N ARG A 724 -13.30 -20.46 23.00
CA ARG A 724 -13.46 -19.22 22.25
C ARG A 724 -12.34 -18.23 22.53
N ASN A 725 -12.07 -17.96 23.81
CA ASN A 725 -11.08 -16.99 24.24
C ASN A 725 -9.67 -17.35 23.82
N VAL A 726 -9.31 -18.63 23.87
CA VAL A 726 -7.99 -19.09 23.42
C VAL A 726 -7.88 -19.01 21.90
N LEU A 727 -8.94 -19.32 21.14
CA LEU A 727 -8.93 -19.16 19.68
C LEU A 727 -8.73 -17.69 19.27
N GLU A 728 -9.42 -16.77 19.95
CA GLU A 728 -9.30 -15.31 19.77
C GLU A 728 -7.90 -14.79 20.14
N ALA A 729 -7.35 -15.22 21.28
CA ALA A 729 -5.98 -14.91 21.67
C ALA A 729 -4.97 -15.40 20.61
N VAL A 730 -5.11 -16.64 20.15
CA VAL A 730 -4.27 -17.21 19.09
C VAL A 730 -4.41 -16.39 17.82
N TYR A 731 -5.62 -16.02 17.40
CA TYR A 731 -5.83 -15.20 16.21
C TYR A 731 -5.14 -13.84 16.31
N PHE A 732 -5.29 -13.12 17.43
CA PHE A 732 -4.61 -11.84 17.69
C PHE A 732 -3.08 -11.99 17.68
N LEU A 733 -2.52 -12.93 18.46
CA LEU A 733 -1.08 -13.13 18.55
C LEU A 733 -0.47 -13.63 17.24
N THR A 734 -1.24 -14.36 16.43
CA THR A 734 -0.84 -14.77 15.08
C THR A 734 -0.60 -13.54 14.20
N HIS A 735 -1.39 -12.47 14.34
CA HIS A 735 -1.16 -11.24 13.56
C HIS A 735 0.20 -10.62 13.87
N LEU A 736 0.55 -10.50 15.15
CA LEU A 736 1.85 -9.96 15.59
C LEU A 736 3.01 -10.86 15.13
N MET A 737 2.83 -12.18 15.21
CA MET A 737 3.84 -13.14 14.77
C MET A 737 4.05 -13.19 13.26
N GLN A 738 3.15 -12.63 12.42
CA GLN A 738 3.33 -12.62 10.96
C GLN A 738 4.62 -11.93 10.53
N ALA A 739 5.10 -10.98 11.34
CA ALA A 739 6.37 -10.30 11.08
C ALA A 739 7.57 -11.25 11.22
N VAL A 740 7.49 -12.23 12.10
CA VAL A 740 8.61 -13.07 12.50
C VAL A 740 8.53 -14.47 11.88
N THR A 741 7.36 -15.11 11.93
CA THR A 741 7.11 -16.49 11.45
C THR A 741 6.01 -16.54 10.37
N PRO A 742 6.23 -15.93 9.19
CA PRO A 742 5.21 -15.82 8.15
C PRO A 742 4.68 -17.17 7.66
N ALA A 743 5.49 -18.24 7.61
CA ALA A 743 5.03 -19.55 7.14
C ALA A 743 4.04 -20.18 8.13
N ALA A 744 4.41 -20.20 9.41
CA ALA A 744 3.62 -20.80 10.47
C ALA A 744 2.32 -20.03 10.70
N THR A 745 2.37 -18.71 10.70
CA THR A 745 1.17 -17.87 10.87
C THR A 745 0.16 -18.04 9.74
N ALA A 746 0.61 -18.17 8.49
CA ALA A 746 -0.26 -18.51 7.36
C ALA A 746 -0.98 -19.86 7.58
N MET A 747 -0.29 -20.86 8.13
CA MET A 747 -0.91 -22.13 8.50
C MET A 747 -1.94 -21.97 9.64
N VAL A 748 -1.68 -21.10 10.62
CA VAL A 748 -2.63 -20.84 11.72
C VAL A 748 -3.91 -20.18 11.21
N PHE A 749 -3.83 -19.15 10.37
CA PHE A 749 -5.04 -18.54 9.78
C PHE A 749 -5.88 -19.55 8.99
N LYS A 750 -5.22 -20.43 8.22
CA LYS A 750 -5.90 -21.53 7.52
C LYS A 750 -6.58 -22.51 8.49
N LYS A 751 -5.93 -22.85 9.62
CA LYS A 751 -6.52 -23.72 10.65
C LYS A 751 -7.76 -23.10 11.30
N LEU A 752 -7.77 -21.79 11.49
CA LEU A 752 -8.90 -21.04 12.07
C LEU A 752 -10.01 -20.72 11.06
N GLY A 753 -9.82 -21.06 9.78
CA GLY A 753 -10.78 -20.74 8.71
C GLY A 753 -11.00 -19.25 8.51
N THR A 754 -10.14 -18.40 9.05
CA THR A 754 -10.30 -16.94 9.08
C THR A 754 -9.03 -16.26 8.56
N PRO A 755 -9.08 -15.49 7.46
CA PRO A 755 -7.91 -14.79 6.92
C PRO A 755 -7.47 -13.65 7.86
N PRO A 756 -6.19 -13.25 7.82
CA PRO A 756 -5.72 -12.11 8.59
C PRO A 756 -6.44 -10.82 8.19
N ARG A 757 -6.63 -9.92 9.15
CA ARG A 757 -6.94 -8.52 8.87
C ARG A 757 -5.68 -7.79 8.41
N HIS A 758 -5.86 -6.72 7.64
CA HIS A 758 -4.75 -5.94 7.09
C HIS A 758 -3.78 -5.44 8.18
N HIS A 759 -4.31 -5.02 9.34
CA HIS A 759 -3.52 -4.64 10.50
C HIS A 759 -4.33 -4.87 11.79
N ILE A 760 -3.66 -4.94 12.93
CA ILE A 760 -4.30 -5.27 14.23
C ILE A 760 -5.23 -4.18 14.76
N GLY A 761 -5.12 -2.94 14.25
CA GLY A 761 -6.06 -1.86 14.58
C GLY A 761 -7.50 -2.14 14.13
N LEU A 762 -7.69 -3.06 13.18
CA LEU A 762 -9.02 -3.54 12.75
C LEU A 762 -9.61 -4.62 13.66
N LEU A 763 -8.83 -5.12 14.61
CA LEU A 763 -9.29 -6.11 15.56
C LEU A 763 -10.04 -5.42 16.69
N SER A 764 -11.06 -6.11 17.19
CA SER A 764 -11.78 -5.77 18.40
C SER A 764 -11.06 -6.33 19.61
N GLU A 765 -10.87 -5.48 20.62
CA GLU A 765 -10.30 -5.84 21.91
C GLU A 765 -11.21 -6.75 22.76
N GLU A 766 -12.48 -6.91 22.35
CA GLU A 766 -13.51 -7.64 23.09
C GLU A 766 -13.52 -9.15 22.79
N TYR A 767 -12.50 -9.67 22.10
CA TYR A 767 -12.34 -11.10 21.78
C TYR A 767 -13.54 -11.67 20.96
N ASP A 768 -13.98 -10.93 19.96
CA ASP A 768 -15.09 -11.27 19.04
C ASP A 768 -14.69 -11.16 17.56
N ASN A 769 -13.42 -11.38 17.23
CA ASN A 769 -12.87 -11.23 15.88
C ASN A 769 -13.18 -12.42 14.96
N LEU A 770 -13.37 -13.61 15.51
CA LEU A 770 -13.66 -14.84 14.78
C LEU A 770 -15.17 -15.00 14.56
N THR A 771 -15.59 -15.37 13.36
CA THR A 771 -17.02 -15.56 13.07
C THR A 771 -17.50 -16.90 13.63
N GLU A 772 -18.56 -16.89 14.44
CA GLU A 772 -19.20 -18.10 14.96
C GLU A 772 -19.61 -19.05 13.81
N GLY A 773 -19.43 -20.35 14.03
CA GLY A 773 -19.76 -21.38 13.04
C GLY A 773 -18.69 -21.58 11.96
N THR A 774 -17.63 -20.76 11.92
CA THR A 774 -16.51 -20.95 11.00
C THR A 774 -15.80 -22.27 11.30
N ALA A 775 -15.51 -23.06 10.27
CA ALA A 775 -14.85 -24.35 10.43
C ALA A 775 -13.39 -24.19 10.88
N VAL A 776 -12.98 -25.03 11.84
CA VAL A 776 -11.62 -25.12 12.39
C VAL A 776 -11.03 -26.48 12.02
N SER A 777 -9.76 -26.50 11.65
CA SER A 777 -9.03 -27.73 11.35
C SER A 777 -7.79 -27.89 12.24
N VAL A 778 -7.54 -29.13 12.69
CA VAL A 778 -6.33 -29.45 13.47
C VAL A 778 -5.09 -29.43 12.56
N GLY A 779 -5.17 -30.06 11.39
CA GLY A 779 -4.12 -30.08 10.36
C GLY A 779 -2.76 -30.62 10.83
N ALA A 780 -1.70 -30.35 10.05
CA ALA A 780 -0.33 -30.74 10.38
C ALA A 780 0.26 -29.91 11.56
N VAL A 781 1.26 -30.47 12.26
CA VAL A 781 1.98 -29.75 13.31
C VAL A 781 2.71 -28.54 12.72
N LEU A 782 2.78 -27.42 13.46
CA LEU A 782 3.43 -26.19 12.99
C LEU A 782 4.96 -26.29 12.96
N PHE A 783 5.54 -26.88 14.01
CA PHE A 783 6.98 -27.00 14.22
C PHE A 783 7.31 -28.39 14.74
N HIS A 784 8.36 -29.01 14.19
CA HIS A 784 8.83 -30.32 14.61
C HIS A 784 10.04 -30.15 15.52
N LYS A 785 10.06 -30.86 16.66
CA LYS A 785 11.23 -30.81 17.55
C LYS A 785 12.50 -31.18 16.80
N VAL A 786 13.53 -30.40 17.03
CA VAL A 786 14.86 -30.63 16.48
C VAL A 786 15.73 -31.30 17.54
N GLY A 787 16.40 -32.38 17.14
CA GLY A 787 17.36 -33.09 18.00
C GLY A 787 18.68 -32.32 18.16
N ASN A 788 19.72 -32.99 18.68
CA ASN A 788 21.02 -32.35 18.91
C ASN A 788 21.63 -31.83 17.59
N PRO A 789 21.81 -30.50 17.43
CA PRO A 789 22.26 -29.90 16.18
C PRO A 789 23.77 -29.95 15.97
N LYS A 790 24.57 -30.50 16.91
CA LYS A 790 26.04 -30.62 16.77
C LYS A 790 26.53 -31.32 15.50
N LYS A 791 25.65 -32.03 14.78
CA LYS A 791 25.94 -32.66 13.48
C LYS A 791 25.78 -31.72 12.27
N LEU A 792 25.35 -30.48 12.48
CA LEU A 792 25.03 -29.48 11.44
C LEU A 792 26.15 -28.45 11.22
N LEU A 793 27.07 -28.34 12.19
CA LEU A 793 28.37 -27.65 12.09
C LEU A 793 29.37 -28.62 11.48
#